data_AF-A0A1Q2MC42-F1
#
_entry.id   AF-A0A1Q2MC42-F1
#
_cell.length_a   1.000
_cell.length_b   1.000
_cell.length_c   1.000
_cell.angle_alpha   90.00
_cell.angle_beta   90.00
_cell.angle_gamma   90.00
#
_symmetry.space_group_name_H-M   'P 1'
#
loop_
_entity.id
_entity.type
_entity.pdbx_description
1 polymer ?
#
loop_
_entity_poly.entity_id
_entity_poly.type
_entity_poly.pdbx_seq_one_letter_code
_entity_poly.pdbx_strand_id
1 'polypeptide(L)'
;MLKKYQVLILILLFAAVTGLSQQRPTIYKWDLRFANTWSRDLQYDLFHSAVALQGLANRDAPRVFLVFEEDDQLWLDRLVEPGGLCEGWNIETINNISEYINMFAGLAQGVVLYDSSPETGVISTSLVATSAAAARDCIALRNDPDSGVYKMFVTNSSGARLPIVLDLSGKFTGSGTIWQTSRESTGSAKCDAYIWLVENYIKTGLLDTTNISYTLDLWGMKDEVALDHTQLRNLDYAFKKKAVCFELSPWPDEVPNDDPTQPLGTDFETFKTILDECNIQNNYSEMIKFCGFTNWAYKYTARAGGSHEGVSTEWQTVRLLSAYNTYMEAEALGRNFISNTSFYNALKPALMQRRYIQNPPPSYQELVDKGFIDSSGNVVENNYVMIYMGDYDQAAWTLYWLAGDRYDDPARGVVPCSWAPTPNTSDRIGVAYDYMYRNKSDKDYFIAGDSGAGYVNPTQLYGIRWPSGYPDGRDIWKKHCQKYYRMFDYSITGWLLNSGSGDLSLTDADTYKQFSGDGIGFNRDLDDPVLSGNVALIERNGPDLYRDTIEISKLGLQSGSGVNFSWYRAINIYPQNLKDLEEECLELGYDYKFVDAYTFYYLLRYYLGGNNNHRVCWRGDDIPDILETSQSRQVQLTVRNDGWDIWSRQDGYSLVYAIVPGGQELTADDYNLDKRVSLGDSEAVSTGQIANFEVSLDMPEIEGEYDLYFDMIKFADANLLTNPSFESDFADWRTFAVSGSEGEFSISGDSSDGDKAVLMNITSGSQGDHALDRDRNRIAVEYGNAFSVSFDSKKAAAGETKIRLTVSEFNANGDYLAKYGAFDFDPDQSQYMQCNCEYEIQDENTKYINIGFRVVNYNGAKTAGSYLIDSVSITDSDLDNSCLAFSSYNNLPWKTTLQVVDDVYSVDTDNDGISDVVELEHGLLSWYPQDGVCGDVGYLQADTSGDAGVPDCYVDVNDLIDLASMWLTGSAGYDDFTVLARQWLWCNDPQAIECWQN
;
A
#
# COMPACT_ATOMS: atom_id res chain seq x y z
N MET A 1 -14.09 27.07 -57.17
CA MET A 1 -15.02 26.47 -56.20
C MET A 1 -14.37 25.34 -55.40
N LEU A 2 -13.65 24.37 -56.01
CA LEU A 2 -12.95 23.30 -55.28
C LEU A 2 -12.04 23.76 -54.12
N LYS A 3 -11.23 24.82 -54.29
CA LYS A 3 -10.38 25.35 -53.20
C LYS A 3 -11.15 25.87 -51.98
N LYS A 4 -12.41 26.29 -52.13
CA LYS A 4 -13.26 26.72 -51.00
C LYS A 4 -13.83 25.52 -50.23
N TYR A 5 -14.09 24.40 -50.90
CA TYR A 5 -14.54 23.17 -50.27
C TYR A 5 -13.40 22.46 -49.53
N GLN A 6 -12.18 22.47 -50.08
CA GLN A 6 -11.00 21.91 -49.39
C GLN A 6 -10.68 22.65 -48.07
N VAL A 7 -10.80 23.98 -48.06
CA VAL A 7 -10.59 24.77 -46.82
C VAL A 7 -11.73 24.58 -45.82
N LEU A 8 -12.97 24.40 -46.28
CA LEU A 8 -14.11 24.12 -45.39
C LEU A 8 -14.02 22.72 -44.76
N ILE A 9 -13.56 21.73 -45.52
CA ILE A 9 -13.32 20.35 -45.06
C ILE A 9 -12.16 20.33 -44.06
N LEU A 10 -11.06 21.06 -44.32
CA LEU A 10 -9.95 21.21 -43.37
C LEU A 10 -10.37 21.91 -42.07
N ILE A 11 -11.26 22.91 -42.13
CA ILE A 11 -11.78 23.60 -40.94
C ILE A 11 -12.78 22.71 -40.16
N LEU A 12 -13.58 21.90 -40.84
CA LEU A 12 -14.49 20.94 -40.19
C LEU A 12 -13.72 19.77 -39.56
N LEU A 13 -12.64 19.29 -40.20
CA LEU A 13 -11.69 18.33 -39.62
C LEU A 13 -10.96 18.92 -38.41
N PHE A 14 -10.47 20.17 -38.51
CA PHE A 14 -9.85 20.86 -37.37
C PHE A 14 -10.83 21.10 -36.22
N ALA A 15 -12.10 21.38 -36.51
CA ALA A 15 -13.13 21.56 -35.48
C ALA A 15 -13.58 20.24 -34.85
N ALA A 16 -13.56 19.13 -35.61
CA ALA A 16 -13.89 17.78 -35.14
C ALA A 16 -12.82 17.23 -34.19
N VAL A 17 -11.54 17.55 -34.38
CA VAL A 17 -10.44 17.16 -33.48
C VAL A 17 -10.46 17.97 -32.16
N THR A 18 -11.07 19.17 -32.15
CA THR A 18 -11.08 20.05 -30.97
C THR A 18 -12.29 19.86 -30.03
N GLY A 19 -13.04 18.76 -30.17
CA GLY A 19 -14.35 18.62 -29.53
C GLY A 19 -14.68 17.22 -29.00
N LEU A 20 -13.71 16.50 -28.42
CA LEU A 20 -14.05 15.41 -27.51
C LEU A 20 -14.70 16.04 -26.27
N SER A 21 -16.02 16.04 -26.19
CA SER A 21 -16.69 16.38 -24.95
C SER A 21 -16.48 15.21 -23.99
N GLN A 22 -15.84 15.49 -22.85
CA GLN A 22 -15.62 14.54 -21.76
C GLN A 22 -16.95 13.89 -21.33
N GLN A 23 -17.27 12.72 -21.87
CA GLN A 23 -18.43 11.95 -21.45
C GLN A 23 -18.04 11.19 -20.19
N ARG A 24 -18.38 11.77 -19.03
CA ARG A 24 -18.16 11.11 -17.75
C ARG A 24 -19.07 9.89 -17.62
N PRO A 25 -18.63 8.83 -16.91
CA PRO A 25 -19.46 7.66 -16.63
C PRO A 25 -20.83 7.99 -16.02
N THR A 26 -21.79 7.08 -16.22
CA THR A 26 -23.13 7.16 -15.64
C THR A 26 -23.33 6.11 -14.55
N ILE A 27 -23.76 6.55 -13.37
CA ILE A 27 -24.21 5.72 -12.26
C ILE A 27 -25.71 5.49 -12.39
N TYR A 28 -26.12 4.23 -12.55
CA TYR A 28 -27.52 3.84 -12.55
C TYR A 28 -27.96 3.50 -11.13
N LYS A 29 -28.72 4.43 -10.54
CA LYS A 29 -29.23 4.34 -9.17
C LYS A 29 -30.61 3.70 -9.15
N TRP A 30 -30.82 2.71 -8.28
CA TRP A 30 -32.16 2.19 -7.96
C TRP A 30 -32.46 2.29 -6.47
N ASP A 31 -33.52 3.02 -6.12
CA ASP A 31 -34.02 3.12 -4.75
C ASP A 31 -34.90 1.92 -4.40
N LEU A 32 -34.43 1.05 -3.52
CA LEU A 32 -35.10 -0.19 -3.10
C LEU A 32 -35.90 -0.02 -1.79
N ARG A 33 -35.88 1.16 -1.16
CA ARG A 33 -36.61 1.42 0.10
C ARG A 33 -38.12 1.21 -0.03
N PHE A 34 -38.68 1.30 -1.24
CA PHE A 34 -40.09 0.99 -1.48
C PHE A 34 -40.46 -0.45 -1.07
N ALA A 35 -39.49 -1.38 -1.14
CA ALA A 35 -39.71 -2.79 -0.84
C ALA A 35 -39.82 -3.07 0.66
N ASN A 36 -39.44 -2.14 1.54
CA ASN A 36 -39.50 -2.33 3.00
C ASN A 36 -40.93 -2.62 3.52
N THR A 37 -41.95 -2.33 2.70
CA THR A 37 -43.37 -2.62 3.00
C THR A 37 -43.89 -3.95 2.44
N TRP A 38 -43.06 -4.68 1.68
CA TRP A 38 -43.44 -5.94 1.04
C TRP A 38 -43.40 -7.13 2.00
N SER A 39 -43.92 -8.28 1.60
CA SER A 39 -43.74 -9.51 2.37
C SER A 39 -42.27 -9.91 2.44
N ARG A 40 -41.87 -10.56 3.53
CA ARG A 40 -40.50 -11.01 3.76
C ARG A 40 -39.92 -11.80 2.59
N ASP A 41 -40.67 -12.79 2.08
CA ASP A 41 -40.24 -13.62 0.96
C ASP A 41 -39.96 -12.80 -0.30
N LEU A 42 -40.82 -11.81 -0.58
CA LEU A 42 -40.67 -10.97 -1.76
C LEU A 42 -39.53 -9.96 -1.60
N GLN A 43 -39.29 -9.46 -0.38
CA GLN A 43 -38.11 -8.64 -0.07
C GLN A 43 -36.82 -9.44 -0.25
N TYR A 44 -36.77 -10.67 0.29
CA TYR A 44 -35.61 -11.56 0.16
C TYR A 44 -35.32 -11.87 -1.31
N ASP A 45 -36.33 -12.28 -2.09
CA ASP A 45 -36.17 -12.58 -3.51
C ASP A 45 -35.71 -11.33 -4.31
N LEU A 46 -36.30 -10.17 -4.02
CA LEU A 46 -35.92 -8.92 -4.68
C LEU A 46 -34.47 -8.56 -4.37
N PHE A 47 -34.09 -8.55 -3.09
CA PHE A 47 -32.76 -8.14 -2.66
C PHE A 47 -31.70 -9.09 -3.21
N HIS A 48 -31.89 -10.40 -3.08
CA HIS A 48 -30.93 -11.38 -3.60
C HIS A 48 -30.76 -11.28 -5.13
N SER A 49 -31.86 -11.16 -5.88
CA SER A 49 -31.77 -11.00 -7.34
C SER A 49 -31.19 -9.65 -7.77
N ALA A 50 -31.47 -8.57 -7.03
CA ALA A 50 -30.94 -7.25 -7.31
C ALA A 50 -29.43 -7.19 -7.07
N VAL A 51 -28.93 -7.71 -5.94
CA VAL A 51 -27.49 -7.74 -5.68
C VAL A 51 -26.75 -8.70 -6.63
N ALA A 52 -27.40 -9.77 -7.09
CA ALA A 52 -26.82 -10.67 -8.08
C ALA A 52 -26.56 -9.96 -9.41
N LEU A 53 -27.56 -9.27 -9.96
CA LEU A 53 -27.37 -8.47 -11.15
C LEU A 53 -26.42 -7.30 -10.92
N GLN A 54 -26.45 -6.67 -9.74
CA GLN A 54 -25.53 -5.58 -9.40
C GLN A 54 -24.08 -6.06 -9.46
N GLY A 55 -23.77 -7.21 -8.86
CA GLY A 55 -22.42 -7.78 -8.89
C GLY A 55 -21.94 -8.11 -10.30
N LEU A 56 -22.83 -8.60 -11.18
CA LEU A 56 -22.52 -8.80 -12.60
C LEU A 56 -22.30 -7.46 -13.33
N ALA A 57 -23.19 -6.48 -13.13
CA ALA A 57 -23.10 -5.15 -13.75
C ALA A 57 -21.84 -4.40 -13.32
N ASN A 58 -21.44 -4.58 -12.05
CA ASN A 58 -20.29 -3.93 -11.44
C ASN A 58 -18.98 -4.70 -11.62
N ARG A 59 -18.97 -5.81 -12.36
CA ARG A 59 -17.80 -6.69 -12.43
C ARG A 59 -16.58 -5.99 -13.02
N ASP A 60 -16.77 -5.24 -14.09
CA ASP A 60 -15.68 -4.57 -14.82
C ASP A 60 -15.71 -3.05 -14.64
N ALA A 61 -16.83 -2.47 -14.18
CA ALA A 61 -16.97 -1.02 -14.00
C ALA A 61 -18.05 -0.67 -12.96
N PRO A 62 -17.96 0.45 -12.21
CA PRO A 62 -18.96 0.89 -11.24
C PRO A 62 -20.23 1.44 -11.93
N ARG A 63 -21.17 0.56 -12.31
CA ARG A 63 -22.38 0.92 -13.09
C ARG A 63 -23.64 1.08 -12.24
N VAL A 64 -23.92 0.13 -11.35
CA VAL A 64 -25.19 0.03 -10.60
C VAL A 64 -25.00 0.33 -9.13
N PHE A 65 -25.80 1.27 -8.62
CA PHE A 65 -25.86 1.65 -7.21
C PHE A 65 -27.27 1.42 -6.66
N LEU A 66 -27.40 0.60 -5.62
CA LEU A 66 -28.67 0.25 -4.98
C LEU A 66 -28.80 0.99 -3.65
N VAL A 67 -29.93 1.67 -3.43
CA VAL A 67 -30.21 2.37 -2.17
C VAL A 67 -31.19 1.55 -1.36
N PHE A 68 -30.69 0.87 -0.33
CA PHE A 68 -31.52 0.11 0.62
C PHE A 68 -31.92 0.95 1.83
N GLU A 69 -31.05 1.89 2.25
CA GLU A 69 -31.25 2.79 3.40
C GLU A 69 -30.78 4.22 3.08
N GLU A 70 -31.06 5.18 3.97
CA GLU A 70 -30.58 6.57 3.83
C GLU A 70 -29.04 6.67 3.79
N ASP A 71 -28.34 5.80 4.51
CA ASP A 71 -26.88 5.83 4.52
C ASP A 71 -26.28 5.48 3.15
N ASP A 72 -26.96 4.65 2.35
CA ASP A 72 -26.50 4.37 0.98
C ASP A 72 -26.61 5.64 0.11
N GLN A 73 -27.65 6.45 0.33
CA GLN A 73 -27.79 7.74 -0.35
C GLN A 73 -26.69 8.72 0.05
N LEU A 74 -26.35 8.78 1.34
CA LEU A 74 -25.22 9.58 1.82
C LEU A 74 -23.95 9.22 1.07
N TRP A 75 -23.64 7.93 0.90
CA TRP A 75 -22.42 7.51 0.22
C TRP A 75 -22.42 7.80 -1.28
N LEU A 76 -23.57 7.70 -1.96
CA LEU A 76 -23.68 8.17 -3.33
C LEU A 76 -23.40 9.69 -3.43
N ASP A 77 -23.92 10.48 -2.48
CA ASP A 77 -23.67 11.93 -2.45
C ASP A 77 -22.17 12.23 -2.20
N ARG A 78 -21.51 11.48 -1.30
CA ARG A 78 -20.05 11.60 -1.04
C ARG A 78 -19.18 11.17 -2.22
N LEU A 79 -19.66 10.27 -3.07
CA LEU A 79 -18.93 9.85 -4.27
C LEU A 79 -18.88 10.96 -5.33
N VAL A 80 -19.99 11.68 -5.53
CA VAL A 80 -20.12 12.67 -6.61
C VAL A 80 -19.86 14.11 -6.17
N GLU A 81 -19.66 14.35 -4.86
CA GLU A 81 -19.26 15.65 -4.34
C GLU A 81 -17.92 16.12 -4.95
N PRO A 82 -17.59 17.43 -4.92
CA PRO A 82 -16.30 17.92 -5.38
C PRO A 82 -15.13 17.22 -4.68
N GLY A 83 -14.17 16.73 -5.47
CA GLY A 83 -13.05 15.90 -5.00
C GLY A 83 -13.40 14.43 -4.73
N GLY A 84 -14.67 14.03 -4.77
CA GLY A 84 -15.09 12.63 -4.66
C GLY A 84 -14.59 11.76 -5.84
N LEU A 85 -14.61 10.45 -5.67
CA LEU A 85 -14.11 9.50 -6.69
C LEU A 85 -14.93 9.53 -8.00
N CYS A 86 -16.19 9.96 -7.94
CA CYS A 86 -17.11 10.06 -9.06
C CYS A 86 -17.49 11.53 -9.33
N GLU A 87 -16.62 12.49 -9.01
CA GLU A 87 -16.87 13.90 -9.29
C GLU A 87 -17.24 14.11 -10.77
N GLY A 88 -18.37 14.78 -11.00
CA GLY A 88 -18.86 15.09 -12.35
C GLY A 88 -19.48 13.92 -13.11
N TRP A 89 -19.62 12.74 -12.49
CA TRP A 89 -20.32 11.60 -13.10
C TRP A 89 -21.83 11.84 -13.13
N ASN A 90 -22.49 11.28 -14.14
CA ASN A 90 -23.94 11.39 -14.28
C ASN A 90 -24.64 10.39 -13.35
N ILE A 91 -25.81 10.75 -12.83
CA ILE A 91 -26.67 9.82 -12.08
C ILE A 91 -28.00 9.69 -12.81
N GLU A 92 -28.34 8.46 -13.21
CA GLU A 92 -29.62 8.11 -13.79
C GLU A 92 -30.43 7.23 -12.84
N THR A 93 -31.74 7.48 -12.75
CA THR A 93 -32.62 6.75 -11.83
C THR A 93 -33.36 5.63 -12.54
N ILE A 94 -33.18 4.42 -12.06
CA ILE A 94 -33.98 3.24 -12.39
C ILE A 94 -35.27 3.30 -11.58
N ASN A 95 -36.42 3.29 -12.25
CA ASN A 95 -37.71 3.54 -11.62
C ASN A 95 -38.42 2.27 -11.14
N ASN A 96 -38.08 1.11 -11.70
CA ASN A 96 -38.74 -0.15 -11.38
C ASN A 96 -37.90 -1.37 -11.82
N ILE A 97 -38.31 -2.55 -11.34
CA ILE A 97 -37.63 -3.82 -11.65
C ILE A 97 -37.61 -4.14 -13.16
N SER A 98 -38.62 -3.75 -13.94
CA SER A 98 -38.63 -4.02 -15.38
C SER A 98 -37.56 -3.23 -16.11
N GLU A 99 -37.37 -1.97 -15.74
CA GLU A 99 -36.27 -1.13 -16.24
C GLU A 99 -34.91 -1.73 -15.86
N TYR A 100 -34.73 -2.10 -14.58
CA TYR A 100 -33.51 -2.76 -14.11
C TYR A 100 -33.17 -4.04 -14.88
N ILE A 101 -34.17 -4.90 -15.08
CA ILE A 101 -34.04 -6.13 -15.85
C ILE A 101 -33.70 -5.84 -17.31
N ASN A 102 -34.38 -4.89 -17.95
CA ASN A 102 -34.13 -4.56 -19.35
C ASN A 102 -32.69 -4.07 -19.58
N MET A 103 -32.13 -3.36 -18.61
CA MET A 103 -30.77 -2.83 -18.70
C MET A 103 -29.70 -3.88 -18.43
N PHE A 104 -29.88 -4.73 -17.41
CA PHE A 104 -28.78 -5.54 -16.89
C PHE A 104 -28.98 -7.06 -16.98
N ALA A 105 -30.19 -7.57 -17.22
CA ALA A 105 -30.39 -9.02 -17.29
C ALA A 105 -29.68 -9.67 -18.49
N GLY A 106 -29.34 -8.91 -19.52
CA GLY A 106 -28.51 -9.38 -20.64
C GLY A 106 -27.09 -9.79 -20.25
N LEU A 107 -26.61 -9.35 -19.08
CA LEU A 107 -25.32 -9.77 -18.51
C LEU A 107 -25.38 -11.19 -17.92
N ALA A 108 -26.59 -11.68 -17.61
CA ALA A 108 -26.79 -13.00 -17.03
C ALA A 108 -27.00 -14.06 -18.12
N GLN A 109 -26.15 -15.08 -18.13
CA GLN A 109 -26.27 -16.25 -19.02
C GLN A 109 -27.45 -17.16 -18.65
N GLY A 110 -28.02 -16.98 -17.45
CA GLY A 110 -29.16 -17.73 -16.98
C GLY A 110 -29.38 -17.64 -15.47
N VAL A 111 -30.11 -18.61 -14.95
CA VAL A 111 -30.47 -18.72 -13.52
C VAL A 111 -29.98 -20.03 -12.94
N VAL A 112 -29.43 -19.95 -11.72
CA VAL A 112 -29.21 -21.10 -10.83
C VAL A 112 -30.28 -21.10 -9.74
N LEU A 113 -31.08 -22.15 -9.69
CA LEU A 113 -32.16 -22.30 -8.70
C LEU A 113 -31.67 -23.01 -7.43
N TYR A 114 -32.14 -22.54 -6.28
CA TYR A 114 -31.95 -23.16 -4.96
C TYR A 114 -33.27 -23.43 -4.25
N ASP A 115 -33.23 -24.19 -3.15
CA ASP A 115 -34.42 -24.63 -2.44
C ASP A 115 -35.33 -23.46 -1.98
N SER A 116 -36.63 -23.73 -1.92
CA SER A 116 -37.66 -22.68 -1.81
C SER A 116 -38.00 -22.22 -0.40
N SER A 117 -37.63 -22.98 0.63
CA SER A 117 -37.99 -22.71 2.02
C SER A 117 -36.91 -23.21 2.98
N PRO A 118 -36.56 -22.45 4.04
CA PRO A 118 -35.62 -22.90 5.06
C PRO A 118 -36.17 -24.01 5.98
N GLU A 119 -37.46 -24.32 5.93
CA GLU A 119 -38.11 -25.37 6.73
C GLU A 119 -38.08 -26.73 6.02
N THR A 120 -38.26 -26.74 4.71
CA THR A 120 -38.40 -27.97 3.92
C THR A 120 -37.23 -28.25 2.98
N GLY A 121 -36.39 -27.24 2.71
CA GLY A 121 -35.26 -27.32 1.81
C GLY A 121 -33.91 -27.47 2.51
N VAL A 122 -32.84 -27.61 1.72
CA VAL A 122 -31.46 -27.59 2.22
C VAL A 122 -30.97 -26.15 2.22
N ILE A 123 -30.83 -25.56 3.41
CA ILE A 123 -30.56 -24.13 3.59
C ILE A 123 -29.30 -23.62 2.88
N SER A 124 -28.24 -24.44 2.84
CA SER A 124 -26.96 -24.11 2.19
C SER A 124 -27.05 -23.99 0.66
N THR A 125 -28.11 -24.48 0.02
CA THR A 125 -28.25 -24.39 -1.44
C THR A 125 -28.32 -22.96 -1.93
N SER A 126 -28.76 -22.01 -1.10
CA SER A 126 -28.76 -20.57 -1.42
C SER A 126 -27.36 -20.01 -1.67
N LEU A 127 -26.38 -20.29 -0.80
CA LEU A 127 -24.99 -19.84 -0.95
C LEU A 127 -24.22 -20.65 -2.00
N VAL A 128 -24.51 -21.96 -2.10
CA VAL A 128 -23.96 -22.81 -3.16
C VAL A 128 -24.44 -22.34 -4.54
N ALA A 129 -25.72 -21.97 -4.67
CA ALA A 129 -26.26 -21.38 -5.89
C ALA A 129 -25.66 -20.01 -6.17
N THR A 130 -25.44 -19.17 -5.16
CA THR A 130 -24.77 -17.87 -5.30
C THR A 130 -23.39 -18.03 -5.93
N SER A 131 -22.56 -18.92 -5.37
CA SER A 131 -21.22 -19.21 -5.89
C SER A 131 -21.27 -19.77 -7.31
N ALA A 132 -22.10 -20.81 -7.53
CA ALA A 132 -22.26 -21.45 -8.83
C ALA A 132 -22.78 -20.48 -9.90
N ALA A 133 -23.67 -19.56 -9.53
CA ALA A 133 -24.20 -18.54 -10.41
C ALA A 133 -23.13 -17.51 -10.76
N ALA A 134 -22.40 -16.99 -9.77
CA ALA A 134 -21.32 -16.03 -10.00
C ALA A 134 -20.24 -16.59 -10.94
N ALA A 135 -19.85 -17.86 -10.76
CA ALA A 135 -18.89 -18.56 -11.61
C ALA A 135 -19.34 -18.71 -13.07
N ARG A 136 -20.66 -18.82 -13.30
CA ARG A 136 -21.28 -19.05 -14.61
C ARG A 136 -21.90 -17.79 -15.23
N ASP A 137 -21.59 -16.63 -14.66
CA ASP A 137 -22.15 -15.35 -15.09
C ASP A 137 -23.69 -15.41 -15.12
N CYS A 138 -24.28 -16.07 -14.13
CA CYS A 138 -25.71 -16.25 -13.92
C CYS A 138 -26.15 -15.51 -12.65
N ILE A 139 -27.46 -15.45 -12.41
CA ILE A 139 -28.03 -15.04 -11.12
C ILE A 139 -28.54 -16.25 -10.34
N ALA A 140 -28.54 -16.14 -9.00
CA ALA A 140 -29.17 -17.15 -8.14
C ALA A 140 -30.61 -16.72 -7.80
N LEU A 141 -31.57 -17.66 -7.89
CA LEU A 141 -32.96 -17.40 -7.52
C LEU A 141 -33.54 -18.54 -6.69
N ARG A 142 -34.38 -18.19 -5.71
CA ARG A 142 -35.18 -19.14 -4.95
C ARG A 142 -36.13 -19.85 -5.90
N ASN A 143 -36.25 -21.17 -5.80
CA ASN A 143 -37.16 -21.95 -6.63
C ASN A 143 -38.62 -21.80 -6.16
N ASP A 144 -39.15 -20.59 -6.33
CA ASP A 144 -40.54 -20.25 -6.04
C ASP A 144 -41.22 -19.77 -7.33
N PRO A 145 -41.77 -20.69 -8.15
CA PRO A 145 -42.45 -20.34 -9.38
C PRO A 145 -43.65 -19.41 -9.21
N ASP A 146 -44.17 -19.24 -7.98
CA ASP A 146 -45.27 -18.36 -7.68
C ASP A 146 -44.83 -16.93 -7.32
N SER A 147 -43.56 -16.75 -6.90
CA SER A 147 -42.95 -15.45 -6.63
C SER A 147 -42.99 -14.53 -7.86
N GLY A 148 -43.32 -13.26 -7.63
CA GLY A 148 -43.32 -12.23 -8.67
C GLY A 148 -41.92 -12.01 -9.27
N VAL A 149 -40.88 -12.12 -8.44
CA VAL A 149 -39.48 -11.97 -8.86
C VAL A 149 -39.06 -13.14 -9.76
N TYR A 150 -39.33 -14.39 -9.35
CA TYR A 150 -39.09 -15.56 -10.19
C TYR A 150 -39.78 -15.42 -11.55
N LYS A 151 -41.06 -15.04 -11.55
CA LYS A 151 -41.82 -14.83 -12.78
C LYS A 151 -41.14 -13.79 -13.67
N MET A 152 -40.72 -12.65 -13.13
CA MET A 152 -40.04 -11.60 -13.90
C MET A 152 -38.74 -12.04 -14.56
N PHE A 153 -37.98 -12.93 -13.93
CA PHE A 153 -36.73 -13.43 -14.51
C PHE A 153 -36.90 -14.62 -15.44
N VAL A 154 -37.83 -15.54 -15.15
CA VAL A 154 -37.86 -16.86 -15.80
C VAL A 154 -39.05 -17.06 -16.74
N THR A 155 -40.28 -16.71 -16.32
CA THR A 155 -41.51 -17.19 -17.02
C THR A 155 -42.38 -16.10 -17.64
N ASN A 156 -42.29 -14.85 -17.16
CA ASN A 156 -43.11 -13.75 -17.64
C ASN A 156 -42.68 -13.34 -19.06
N SER A 157 -43.64 -13.26 -19.99
CA SER A 157 -43.40 -12.86 -21.37
C SER A 157 -42.83 -11.45 -21.54
N SER A 158 -43.09 -10.58 -20.57
CA SER A 158 -42.57 -9.20 -20.52
C SER A 158 -41.33 -9.06 -19.61
N GLY A 159 -40.80 -10.18 -19.10
CA GLY A 159 -39.57 -10.23 -18.30
C GLY A 159 -38.37 -10.75 -19.10
N ALA A 160 -37.26 -11.05 -18.41
CA ALA A 160 -36.00 -11.46 -19.05
C ALA A 160 -36.08 -12.82 -19.75
N ARG A 161 -36.85 -13.77 -19.20
CA ARG A 161 -36.95 -15.17 -19.66
C ARG A 161 -35.59 -15.87 -19.72
N LEU A 162 -34.77 -15.64 -18.69
CA LEU A 162 -33.47 -16.29 -18.54
C LEU A 162 -33.65 -17.82 -18.47
N PRO A 163 -32.78 -18.60 -19.13
CA PRO A 163 -32.83 -20.05 -19.05
C PRO A 163 -32.41 -20.53 -17.64
N ILE A 164 -33.04 -21.61 -17.18
CA ILE A 164 -32.57 -22.32 -15.98
C ILE A 164 -31.34 -23.13 -16.39
N VAL A 165 -30.16 -22.68 -15.95
CA VAL A 165 -28.86 -23.32 -16.26
C VAL A 165 -28.57 -24.45 -15.28
N LEU A 166 -29.02 -24.30 -14.03
CA LEU A 166 -28.82 -25.28 -12.97
C LEU A 166 -29.96 -25.19 -11.95
N ASP A 167 -30.40 -26.33 -11.43
CA ASP A 167 -31.38 -26.41 -10.35
C ASP A 167 -30.85 -27.34 -9.26
N LEU A 168 -30.54 -26.75 -8.11
CA LEU A 168 -30.02 -27.43 -6.92
C LEU A 168 -31.11 -27.88 -5.96
N SER A 169 -32.37 -27.54 -6.24
CA SER A 169 -33.49 -27.87 -5.36
C SER A 169 -33.64 -29.38 -5.19
N GLY A 170 -33.68 -29.84 -3.94
CA GLY A 170 -33.82 -31.24 -3.58
C GLY A 170 -32.70 -32.18 -4.07
N LYS A 171 -31.51 -31.66 -4.39
CA LYS A 171 -30.38 -32.51 -4.86
C LYS A 171 -29.58 -33.15 -3.74
N PHE A 172 -29.58 -32.57 -2.55
CA PHE A 172 -28.77 -33.02 -1.42
C PHE A 172 -29.65 -33.68 -0.36
N THR A 173 -29.30 -34.90 0.03
CA THR A 173 -30.13 -35.74 0.92
C THR A 173 -29.43 -36.12 2.22
N GLY A 174 -28.14 -35.84 2.37
CA GLY A 174 -27.36 -36.31 3.52
C GLY A 174 -27.11 -37.82 3.53
N SER A 175 -27.23 -38.49 2.38
CA SER A 175 -26.98 -39.93 2.27
C SER A 175 -26.58 -40.37 0.85
N GLY A 176 -25.94 -41.54 0.75
CA GLY A 176 -25.48 -42.10 -0.52
C GLY A 176 -24.30 -41.31 -1.11
N THR A 177 -24.19 -41.28 -2.44
CA THR A 177 -23.19 -40.48 -3.15
C THR A 177 -23.71 -39.06 -3.37
N ILE A 178 -22.91 -38.04 -3.08
CA ILE A 178 -23.24 -36.64 -3.28
C ILE A 178 -23.50 -36.40 -4.77
N TRP A 179 -24.64 -35.76 -5.09
CA TRP A 179 -25.13 -35.57 -6.45
C TRP A 179 -24.04 -35.07 -7.41
N GLN A 180 -23.85 -35.73 -8.56
CA GLN A 180 -22.83 -35.37 -9.56
C GLN A 180 -21.38 -35.34 -9.05
N THR A 181 -21.05 -36.11 -8.00
CA THR A 181 -19.66 -36.32 -7.57
C THR A 181 -19.37 -37.81 -7.39
N SER A 182 -18.11 -38.14 -7.13
CA SER A 182 -17.70 -39.48 -6.66
C SER A 182 -17.59 -39.57 -5.13
N ARG A 183 -17.94 -38.51 -4.40
CA ARG A 183 -17.81 -38.41 -2.94
C ARG A 183 -19.04 -39.03 -2.28
N GLU A 184 -18.82 -39.90 -1.31
CA GLU A 184 -19.89 -40.33 -0.40
C GLU A 184 -20.34 -39.16 0.46
N SER A 185 -21.62 -39.19 0.85
CA SER A 185 -22.23 -38.20 1.71
C SER A 185 -21.50 -38.09 3.04
N THR A 186 -21.44 -36.86 3.53
CA THR A 186 -20.96 -36.49 4.86
C THR A 186 -21.92 -36.90 5.99
N GLY A 187 -23.12 -37.39 5.63
CA GLY A 187 -24.21 -37.59 6.59
C GLY A 187 -25.01 -36.32 6.89
N SER A 188 -24.70 -35.21 6.21
CA SER A 188 -25.40 -33.92 6.31
C SER A 188 -25.75 -33.41 4.92
N ALA A 189 -27.03 -33.16 4.65
CA ALA A 189 -27.45 -32.56 3.37
C ALA A 189 -26.86 -31.16 3.19
N LYS A 190 -26.70 -30.42 4.30
CA LYS A 190 -26.10 -29.07 4.32
C LYS A 190 -24.65 -29.12 3.84
N CYS A 191 -23.82 -29.99 4.44
CA CYS A 191 -22.41 -30.12 4.09
C CYS A 191 -22.21 -30.81 2.73
N ASP A 192 -23.08 -31.73 2.34
CA ASP A 192 -23.04 -32.34 1.01
C ASP A 192 -23.15 -31.30 -0.12
N ALA A 193 -23.98 -30.26 0.08
CA ALA A 193 -24.09 -29.16 -0.88
C ALA A 193 -22.78 -28.37 -1.03
N TYR A 194 -22.07 -28.12 0.08
CA TYR A 194 -20.77 -27.45 0.04
C TYR A 194 -19.65 -28.33 -0.51
N ILE A 195 -19.65 -29.63 -0.22
CA ILE A 195 -18.71 -30.57 -0.85
C ILE A 195 -18.96 -30.67 -2.36
N TRP A 196 -20.22 -30.59 -2.79
CA TRP A 196 -20.52 -30.48 -4.21
C TRP A 196 -19.94 -29.22 -4.85
N LEU A 197 -20.02 -28.07 -4.16
CA LEU A 197 -19.39 -26.82 -4.58
C LEU A 197 -17.87 -26.97 -4.72
N VAL A 198 -17.23 -27.60 -3.73
CA VAL A 198 -15.79 -27.90 -3.74
C VAL A 198 -15.41 -28.69 -5.00
N GLU A 199 -16.09 -29.80 -5.26
CA GLU A 199 -15.74 -30.72 -6.36
C GLU A 199 -16.02 -30.12 -7.75
N ASN A 200 -17.05 -29.28 -7.90
CA ASN A 200 -17.51 -28.81 -9.21
C ASN A 200 -17.04 -27.40 -9.59
N TYR A 201 -16.56 -26.60 -8.63
CA TYR A 201 -16.20 -25.20 -8.89
C TYR A 201 -14.90 -24.75 -8.26
N ILE A 202 -14.63 -25.12 -7.00
CA ILE A 202 -13.37 -24.75 -6.34
C ILE A 202 -12.23 -25.51 -7.00
N LYS A 203 -12.28 -26.86 -7.00
CA LYS A 203 -11.25 -27.71 -7.60
C LYS A 203 -11.02 -27.50 -9.09
N THR A 204 -12.01 -26.97 -9.79
CA THR A 204 -11.95 -26.74 -11.24
C THR A 204 -11.45 -25.34 -11.59
N GLY A 205 -11.13 -24.50 -10.60
CA GLY A 205 -10.65 -23.13 -10.83
C GLY A 205 -11.70 -22.17 -11.39
N LEU A 206 -13.00 -22.44 -11.18
CA LEU A 206 -14.09 -21.60 -11.70
C LEU A 206 -14.50 -20.46 -10.74
N LEU A 207 -14.05 -20.53 -9.49
CA LEU A 207 -14.28 -19.51 -8.46
C LEU A 207 -12.97 -18.80 -8.13
N ASP A 208 -13.06 -17.54 -7.73
CA ASP A 208 -11.94 -16.82 -7.11
C ASP A 208 -11.75 -17.35 -5.68
N THR A 209 -10.71 -18.14 -5.49
CA THR A 209 -10.40 -18.77 -4.19
C THR A 209 -9.66 -17.84 -3.22
N THR A 210 -9.43 -16.59 -3.60
CA THR A 210 -8.87 -15.55 -2.72
C THR A 210 -9.97 -14.73 -2.02
N ASN A 211 -11.23 -14.93 -2.38
CA ASN A 211 -12.38 -14.23 -1.78
C ASN A 211 -13.45 -15.22 -1.29
N ILE A 212 -13.73 -15.16 0.01
CA ILE A 212 -14.79 -15.93 0.67
C ILE A 212 -15.85 -14.97 1.22
N SER A 213 -17.11 -15.33 1.03
CA SER A 213 -18.26 -14.69 1.69
C SER A 213 -18.88 -15.64 2.70
N TYR A 214 -18.84 -15.26 3.97
CA TYR A 214 -19.46 -15.99 5.07
C TYR A 214 -20.68 -15.20 5.57
N THR A 215 -21.87 -15.62 5.15
CA THR A 215 -23.13 -14.93 5.39
C THR A 215 -24.23 -15.93 5.73
N LEU A 216 -25.34 -15.46 6.31
CA LEU A 216 -26.48 -16.34 6.57
C LEU A 216 -27.01 -16.96 5.26
N ASP A 217 -27.16 -18.28 5.27
CA ASP A 217 -27.81 -19.02 4.19
C ASP A 217 -29.35 -18.81 4.19
N LEU A 218 -30.12 -19.71 3.57
CA LEU A 218 -31.58 -19.58 3.49
C LEU A 218 -32.23 -19.49 4.88
N TRP A 219 -31.55 -19.90 5.94
CA TRP A 219 -31.96 -19.65 7.32
C TRP A 219 -32.29 -18.17 7.59
N GLY A 220 -31.63 -17.26 6.89
CA GLY A 220 -31.93 -15.84 6.92
C GLY A 220 -33.37 -15.51 6.56
N MET A 221 -34.16 -16.41 5.95
CA MET A 221 -35.59 -16.20 5.71
C MET A 221 -36.49 -16.46 6.92
N LYS A 222 -36.00 -17.04 8.02
CA LYS A 222 -36.83 -17.28 9.21
C LYS A 222 -37.29 -15.97 9.86
N ASP A 223 -38.52 -15.98 10.40
CA ASP A 223 -39.16 -14.80 11.02
C ASP A 223 -38.36 -14.20 12.19
N GLU A 224 -37.53 -15.02 12.86
CA GLU A 224 -36.68 -14.61 13.98
C GLU A 224 -35.43 -13.81 13.57
N VAL A 225 -35.09 -13.78 12.28
CA VAL A 225 -33.93 -13.05 11.74
C VAL A 225 -34.39 -11.71 11.16
N ALA A 226 -33.77 -10.60 11.53
CA ALA A 226 -34.04 -9.33 10.86
C ALA A 226 -33.50 -9.35 9.40
N LEU A 227 -34.22 -8.76 8.43
CA LEU A 227 -33.84 -8.86 7.01
C LEU A 227 -32.47 -8.21 6.71
N ASP A 228 -32.16 -7.12 7.39
CA ASP A 228 -30.85 -6.46 7.35
C ASP A 228 -29.75 -7.36 7.92
N HIS A 229 -30.05 -8.20 8.92
CA HIS A 229 -29.10 -9.18 9.46
C HIS A 229 -28.88 -10.40 8.55
N THR A 230 -29.62 -10.57 7.46
CA THR A 230 -29.42 -11.66 6.50
C THR A 230 -28.14 -11.52 5.68
N GLN A 231 -27.54 -10.33 5.66
CA GLN A 231 -26.31 -10.02 4.93
C GLN A 231 -26.41 -10.23 3.41
N LEU A 232 -27.62 -10.35 2.85
CA LEU A 232 -27.84 -10.44 1.40
C LEU A 232 -27.19 -9.29 0.63
N ARG A 233 -27.18 -8.09 1.24
CA ARG A 233 -26.60 -6.87 0.66
C ARG A 233 -25.10 -7.02 0.37
N ASN A 234 -24.40 -7.90 1.11
CA ASN A 234 -22.97 -8.19 0.93
C ASN A 234 -22.68 -9.08 -0.29
N LEU A 235 -23.69 -9.80 -0.80
CA LEU A 235 -23.49 -10.79 -1.85
C LEU A 235 -23.23 -10.16 -3.22
N ASP A 236 -23.47 -8.85 -3.40
CA ASP A 236 -23.09 -8.14 -4.62
C ASP A 236 -21.59 -8.29 -4.92
N TYR A 237 -20.75 -8.17 -3.89
CA TYR A 237 -19.30 -8.39 -3.98
C TYR A 237 -18.96 -9.86 -4.27
N ALA A 238 -19.71 -10.81 -3.72
CA ALA A 238 -19.53 -12.23 -4.02
C ALA A 238 -19.78 -12.52 -5.51
N PHE A 239 -20.83 -11.93 -6.09
CA PHE A 239 -21.09 -12.01 -7.53
C PHE A 239 -19.99 -11.34 -8.36
N LYS A 240 -19.56 -10.12 -7.99
CA LYS A 240 -18.45 -9.43 -8.68
C LYS A 240 -17.20 -10.30 -8.70
N LYS A 241 -16.77 -10.80 -7.54
CA LYS A 241 -15.52 -11.53 -7.38
C LYS A 241 -15.58 -13.00 -7.77
N LYS A 242 -16.76 -13.57 -8.06
CA LYS A 242 -16.92 -15.03 -8.19
C LYS A 242 -16.47 -15.76 -6.91
N ALA A 243 -16.85 -15.21 -5.76
CA ALA A 243 -16.39 -15.65 -4.45
C ALA A 243 -17.01 -17.00 -4.04
N VAL A 244 -16.29 -17.72 -3.16
CA VAL A 244 -16.82 -18.92 -2.50
C VAL A 244 -17.74 -18.49 -1.35
N CYS A 245 -19.00 -18.90 -1.38
CA CYS A 245 -19.99 -18.55 -0.35
C CYS A 245 -20.37 -19.77 0.48
N PHE A 246 -20.26 -19.68 1.81
CA PHE A 246 -20.72 -20.74 2.73
C PHE A 246 -20.95 -20.21 4.15
N GLU A 247 -21.61 -21.03 4.96
CA GLU A 247 -21.78 -20.80 6.39
C GLU A 247 -21.72 -22.14 7.14
N LEU A 248 -20.78 -22.27 8.08
CA LEU A 248 -20.49 -23.50 8.83
C LEU A 248 -19.99 -23.18 10.23
N SER A 249 -20.32 -24.04 11.20
CA SER A 249 -19.78 -23.95 12.57
C SER A 249 -18.26 -24.19 12.60
N PRO A 250 -17.48 -23.39 13.37
CA PRO A 250 -16.05 -23.60 13.54
C PRO A 250 -15.70 -24.61 14.65
N TRP A 251 -16.72 -25.25 15.26
CA TRP A 251 -16.55 -26.14 16.41
C TRP A 251 -16.59 -27.63 16.01
N PRO A 252 -15.58 -28.44 16.41
CA PRO A 252 -15.58 -29.88 16.17
C PRO A 252 -16.34 -30.69 17.23
N ASP A 253 -16.68 -30.08 18.37
CA ASP A 253 -17.14 -30.77 19.59
C ASP A 253 -18.64 -30.63 19.87
N GLU A 254 -19.38 -29.95 18.99
CA GLU A 254 -20.84 -29.87 19.04
C GLU A 254 -21.48 -29.95 17.65
N VAL A 255 -22.77 -30.30 17.62
CA VAL A 255 -23.59 -30.19 16.40
C VAL A 255 -24.22 -28.79 16.35
N PRO A 256 -24.32 -28.17 15.17
CA PRO A 256 -24.93 -26.85 15.06
C PRO A 256 -26.46 -26.92 15.22
N ASN A 257 -27.05 -25.79 15.61
CA ASN A 257 -28.51 -25.66 15.77
C ASN A 257 -29.29 -25.71 14.45
N ASP A 258 -28.62 -25.47 13.32
CA ASP A 258 -29.23 -25.45 11.97
C ASP A 258 -29.23 -26.81 11.25
N ASP A 259 -28.43 -27.77 11.73
CA ASP A 259 -28.44 -29.17 11.32
C ASP A 259 -28.06 -30.07 12.52
N PRO A 260 -28.98 -30.23 13.50
CA PRO A 260 -28.69 -30.94 14.75
C PRO A 260 -28.59 -32.46 14.57
N THR A 261 -28.84 -32.97 13.36
CA THR A 261 -28.81 -34.40 13.05
C THR A 261 -27.52 -34.86 12.38
N GLN A 262 -26.64 -33.92 11.98
CA GLN A 262 -25.37 -34.26 11.37
C GLN A 262 -24.47 -35.09 12.32
N PRO A 263 -23.54 -35.90 11.76
CA PRO A 263 -22.46 -36.45 12.57
C PRO A 263 -21.63 -35.34 13.23
N LEU A 264 -21.15 -35.61 14.45
CA LEU A 264 -20.36 -34.65 15.23
C LEU A 264 -19.11 -34.18 14.45
N GLY A 265 -18.90 -32.87 14.35
CA GLY A 265 -17.75 -32.25 13.69
C GLY A 265 -17.85 -32.12 12.17
N THR A 266 -18.97 -32.49 11.55
CA THR A 266 -19.12 -32.46 10.08
C THR A 266 -19.02 -31.04 9.49
N ASP A 267 -19.60 -30.02 10.15
CA ASP A 267 -19.41 -28.62 9.77
C ASP A 267 -17.93 -28.20 9.77
N PHE A 268 -17.21 -28.50 10.86
CA PHE A 268 -15.80 -28.13 11.03
C PHE A 268 -14.89 -28.76 9.96
N GLU A 269 -15.08 -30.05 9.67
CA GLU A 269 -14.30 -30.75 8.64
C GLU A 269 -14.64 -30.25 7.22
N THR A 270 -15.89 -29.87 6.98
CA THR A 270 -16.30 -29.25 5.71
C THR A 270 -15.69 -27.86 5.56
N PHE A 271 -15.67 -27.05 6.63
CA PHE A 271 -15.05 -25.73 6.66
C PHE A 271 -13.55 -25.84 6.33
N LYS A 272 -12.83 -26.73 7.01
CA LYS A 272 -11.41 -27.03 6.69
C LYS A 272 -11.23 -27.43 5.24
N THR A 273 -12.09 -28.30 4.71
CA THR A 273 -12.01 -28.75 3.32
C THR A 273 -12.13 -27.57 2.35
N ILE A 274 -13.06 -26.64 2.58
CA ILE A 274 -13.23 -25.46 1.73
C ILE A 274 -11.97 -24.58 1.79
N LEU A 275 -11.46 -24.29 2.99
CA LEU A 275 -10.25 -23.46 3.16
C LEU A 275 -9.01 -24.10 2.51
N ASP A 276 -8.84 -25.41 2.69
CA ASP A 276 -7.72 -26.17 2.14
C ASP A 276 -7.75 -26.17 0.61
N GLU A 277 -8.91 -26.44 0.01
CA GLU A 277 -9.06 -26.46 -1.45
C GLU A 277 -8.93 -25.07 -2.06
N CYS A 278 -9.33 -24.01 -1.35
CA CYS A 278 -9.07 -22.63 -1.79
C CYS A 278 -7.57 -22.32 -1.82
N ASN A 279 -6.83 -22.75 -0.79
CA ASN A 279 -5.37 -22.59 -0.72
C ASN A 279 -4.64 -23.46 -1.76
N ILE A 280 -5.10 -24.68 -2.01
CA ILE A 280 -4.53 -25.54 -3.06
C ILE A 280 -4.68 -24.86 -4.42
N GLN A 281 -5.85 -24.29 -4.72
CA GLN A 281 -6.10 -23.60 -5.98
C GLN A 281 -5.28 -22.31 -6.14
N ASN A 282 -5.09 -21.54 -5.05
CA ASN A 282 -4.25 -20.33 -5.08
C ASN A 282 -2.74 -20.63 -4.91
N ASN A 283 -2.35 -21.91 -4.92
CA ASN A 283 -0.99 -22.38 -4.72
C ASN A 283 -0.32 -21.84 -3.44
N TYR A 284 -1.09 -21.63 -2.37
CA TYR A 284 -0.64 -21.09 -1.08
C TYR A 284 0.11 -19.76 -1.18
N SER A 285 -0.15 -18.98 -2.24
CA SER A 285 0.68 -17.80 -2.57
C SER A 285 0.13 -16.47 -2.05
N GLU A 286 -1.13 -16.45 -1.62
CA GLU A 286 -1.84 -15.25 -1.20
C GLU A 286 -2.66 -15.47 0.06
N MET A 287 -2.89 -14.39 0.79
CA MET A 287 -3.87 -14.38 1.87
C MET A 287 -5.29 -14.41 1.28
N ILE A 288 -6.15 -15.27 1.82
CA ILE A 288 -7.57 -15.34 1.45
C ILE A 288 -8.36 -14.33 2.30
N LYS A 289 -9.18 -13.52 1.64
CA LYS A 289 -10.10 -12.60 2.30
C LYS A 289 -11.37 -13.33 2.72
N PHE A 290 -11.65 -13.39 4.02
CA PHE A 290 -12.90 -13.90 4.56
C PHE A 290 -13.81 -12.73 4.97
N CYS A 291 -14.83 -12.44 4.17
CA CYS A 291 -15.81 -11.39 4.45
C CYS A 291 -16.96 -11.99 5.27
N GLY A 292 -17.01 -11.73 6.57
CA GLY A 292 -18.08 -12.24 7.43
C GLY A 292 -17.66 -12.45 8.87
N PHE A 293 -18.62 -12.90 9.69
CA PHE A 293 -18.43 -13.15 11.11
C PHE A 293 -19.34 -14.29 11.57
N THR A 294 -19.05 -14.88 12.73
CA THR A 294 -19.94 -15.83 13.36
C THR A 294 -21.32 -15.19 13.58
N ASN A 295 -22.38 -15.84 13.09
CA ASN A 295 -23.77 -15.41 13.27
C ASN A 295 -24.29 -15.67 14.70
N TRP A 296 -23.54 -15.22 15.71
CA TRP A 296 -23.74 -15.42 17.14
C TRP A 296 -25.14 -15.12 17.72
N ALA A 297 -26.03 -14.36 17.06
CA ALA A 297 -27.43 -14.23 17.52
C ALA A 297 -28.31 -15.42 17.10
N TYR A 298 -27.98 -16.06 15.98
CA TYR A 298 -28.89 -16.95 15.28
C TYR A 298 -28.32 -18.37 15.10
N LYS A 299 -26.99 -18.52 15.07
CA LYS A 299 -26.31 -19.80 14.86
C LYS A 299 -25.02 -19.94 15.70
N TYR A 300 -24.68 -21.20 16.00
CA TYR A 300 -23.37 -21.69 16.48
C TYR A 300 -22.87 -21.21 17.84
N THR A 301 -23.69 -20.52 18.63
CA THR A 301 -23.29 -20.06 19.97
C THR A 301 -24.35 -20.38 21.01
N ALA A 302 -24.00 -20.21 22.29
CA ALA A 302 -24.89 -20.36 23.43
C ALA A 302 -26.18 -19.53 23.32
N ARG A 303 -26.15 -18.40 22.60
CA ARG A 303 -27.34 -17.57 22.34
C ARG A 303 -28.33 -18.24 21.38
N ALA A 304 -27.84 -19.17 20.55
CA ALA A 304 -28.60 -19.92 19.57
C ALA A 304 -28.71 -21.42 19.91
N GLY A 305 -28.45 -21.79 21.18
CA GLY A 305 -28.57 -23.17 21.68
C GLY A 305 -27.31 -24.02 21.58
N GLY A 306 -26.17 -23.46 21.16
CA GLY A 306 -24.85 -24.09 21.27
C GLY A 306 -24.29 -24.10 22.70
N SER A 307 -23.07 -24.60 22.86
CA SER A 307 -22.37 -24.70 24.15
C SER A 307 -21.27 -23.64 24.32
N HIS A 308 -20.82 -23.02 23.23
CA HIS A 308 -19.77 -22.01 23.24
C HIS A 308 -20.32 -20.58 23.19
N GLU A 309 -19.72 -19.65 23.93
CA GLU A 309 -20.10 -18.24 23.90
C GLU A 309 -19.70 -17.55 22.59
N GLY A 310 -20.28 -16.38 22.34
CA GLY A 310 -20.03 -15.61 21.12
C GLY A 310 -18.55 -15.27 20.87
N VAL A 311 -17.89 -14.69 21.87
CA VAL A 311 -16.45 -14.33 21.80
C VAL A 311 -15.57 -15.57 21.63
N SER A 312 -15.88 -16.67 22.31
CA SER A 312 -15.15 -17.92 22.13
C SER A 312 -15.25 -18.45 20.70
N THR A 313 -16.43 -18.29 20.09
CA THR A 313 -16.69 -18.76 18.72
C THR A 313 -16.00 -17.88 17.67
N GLU A 314 -16.00 -16.56 17.87
CA GLU A 314 -15.18 -15.62 17.10
C GLU A 314 -13.71 -16.05 17.10
N TRP A 315 -13.13 -16.23 18.29
CA TRP A 315 -11.71 -16.59 18.42
C TRP A 315 -11.38 -17.94 17.80
N GLN A 316 -12.29 -18.90 17.90
CA GLN A 316 -12.14 -20.20 17.25
C GLN A 316 -12.22 -20.08 15.71
N THR A 317 -13.11 -19.24 15.18
CA THR A 317 -13.16 -18.94 13.74
C THR A 317 -11.83 -18.33 13.29
N VAL A 318 -11.35 -17.25 13.92
CA VAL A 318 -10.12 -16.57 13.50
C VAL A 318 -8.89 -17.47 13.61
N ARG A 319 -8.82 -18.29 14.67
CA ARG A 319 -7.76 -19.29 14.81
C ARG A 319 -7.78 -20.29 13.65
N LEU A 320 -8.96 -20.79 13.28
CA LEU A 320 -9.12 -21.68 12.13
C LEU A 320 -8.68 -20.99 10.83
N LEU A 321 -9.18 -19.77 10.55
CA LEU A 321 -8.84 -19.01 9.35
C LEU A 321 -7.33 -18.74 9.22
N SER A 322 -6.71 -18.28 10.31
CA SER A 322 -5.28 -17.93 10.32
C SER A 322 -4.39 -19.13 10.00
N ALA A 323 -4.80 -20.35 10.38
CA ALA A 323 -4.07 -21.57 10.05
C ALA A 323 -4.06 -21.87 8.54
N TYR A 324 -5.01 -21.34 7.76
CA TYR A 324 -5.19 -21.55 6.32
C TYR A 324 -4.94 -20.28 5.50
N ASN A 325 -3.93 -19.47 5.87
CA ASN A 325 -3.60 -18.20 5.20
C ASN A 325 -4.83 -17.32 4.94
N THR A 326 -5.81 -17.33 5.85
CA THR A 326 -7.07 -16.60 5.69
C THR A 326 -7.17 -15.57 6.80
N TYR A 327 -7.51 -14.33 6.46
CA TYR A 327 -7.80 -13.28 7.44
C TYR A 327 -9.28 -12.95 7.42
N MET A 328 -9.79 -12.57 8.58
CA MET A 328 -11.17 -12.11 8.72
C MET A 328 -11.25 -10.61 8.47
N GLU A 329 -12.20 -10.21 7.63
CA GLU A 329 -12.81 -8.89 7.64
C GLU A 329 -14.15 -9.04 8.35
N ALA A 330 -14.24 -8.51 9.57
CA ALA A 330 -15.36 -8.81 10.44
C ALA A 330 -16.66 -8.17 9.95
N GLU A 331 -17.78 -8.82 10.28
CA GLU A 331 -19.16 -8.34 10.10
C GLU A 331 -20.00 -8.77 11.31
N ALA A 332 -19.58 -8.40 12.52
CA ALA A 332 -20.23 -8.75 13.78
C ALA A 332 -21.61 -8.08 13.92
N LEU A 333 -22.45 -8.60 14.83
CA LEU A 333 -23.85 -8.13 14.99
C LEU A 333 -23.93 -6.63 15.33
N GLY A 334 -24.99 -6.00 14.83
CA GLY A 334 -25.18 -4.56 14.87
C GLY A 334 -25.45 -4.09 13.44
N ARG A 335 -24.84 -2.99 13.01
CA ARG A 335 -24.73 -2.69 11.57
C ARG A 335 -23.78 -3.71 10.91
N ASN A 336 -24.28 -4.91 10.63
CA ASN A 336 -23.52 -6.05 10.09
C ASN A 336 -23.79 -6.32 8.60
N PHE A 337 -24.45 -5.35 7.98
CA PHE A 337 -24.74 -5.31 6.55
C PHE A 337 -24.01 -4.14 5.94
N ILE A 338 -23.60 -4.31 4.70
CA ILE A 338 -23.08 -3.24 3.87
C ILE A 338 -23.56 -3.43 2.45
N SER A 339 -23.89 -2.32 1.80
CA SER A 339 -24.43 -2.31 0.44
C SER A 339 -23.39 -1.79 -0.54
N ASN A 340 -23.56 -2.10 -1.82
CA ASN A 340 -22.80 -1.51 -2.93
C ASN A 340 -21.29 -1.80 -2.91
N THR A 341 -20.85 -2.84 -2.21
CA THR A 341 -19.43 -3.17 -2.10
C THR A 341 -18.83 -3.65 -3.42
N SER A 342 -19.64 -4.16 -4.36
CA SER A 342 -19.25 -4.39 -5.74
C SER A 342 -18.95 -3.09 -6.51
N PHE A 343 -19.76 -2.05 -6.29
CA PHE A 343 -19.58 -0.73 -6.90
C PHE A 343 -18.31 -0.06 -6.35
N TYR A 344 -18.16 -0.03 -5.02
CA TYR A 344 -16.98 0.52 -4.38
C TYR A 344 -15.69 -0.21 -4.79
N ASN A 345 -15.73 -1.54 -4.92
CA ASN A 345 -14.58 -2.30 -5.39
C ASN A 345 -14.22 -1.99 -6.86
N ALA A 346 -15.22 -1.70 -7.70
CA ALA A 346 -14.97 -1.31 -9.09
C ALA A 346 -14.33 0.08 -9.22
N LEU A 347 -14.35 0.91 -8.17
CA LEU A 347 -13.61 2.18 -8.09
C LEU A 347 -12.16 2.01 -7.58
N LYS A 348 -11.70 0.79 -7.33
CA LYS A 348 -10.35 0.54 -6.81
C LYS A 348 -9.24 1.13 -7.70
N PRO A 349 -9.30 1.08 -9.05
CA PRO A 349 -8.29 1.74 -9.89
C PRO A 349 -8.18 3.25 -9.60
N ALA A 350 -9.32 3.97 -9.56
CA ALA A 350 -9.35 5.38 -9.17
C ALA A 350 -8.81 5.64 -7.75
N LEU A 351 -9.08 4.71 -6.83
CA LEU A 351 -8.57 4.76 -5.46
C LEU A 351 -7.04 4.63 -5.42
N MET A 352 -6.46 3.73 -6.22
CA MET A 352 -5.01 3.47 -6.32
C MET A 352 -4.24 4.61 -7.01
N GLN A 353 -4.90 5.36 -7.90
CA GLN A 353 -4.32 6.55 -8.54
C GLN A 353 -4.17 7.73 -7.57
N ARG A 354 -4.88 7.73 -6.43
CA ARG A 354 -4.72 8.76 -5.39
C ARG A 354 -3.51 8.46 -4.50
N ARG A 355 -2.93 9.52 -3.93
CA ARG A 355 -1.87 9.45 -2.93
C ARG A 355 -2.42 9.84 -1.57
N TYR A 356 -2.69 8.84 -0.73
CA TYR A 356 -3.18 9.07 0.64
C TYR A 356 -2.00 9.21 1.58
N ILE A 357 -1.85 10.40 2.15
CA ILE A 357 -0.70 10.75 2.98
C ILE A 357 -1.13 10.98 4.42
N GLN A 358 -0.39 10.41 5.37
CA GLN A 358 -0.60 10.60 6.78
C GLN A 358 -0.19 12.00 7.24
N ASN A 359 -0.79 12.48 8.33
CA ASN A 359 -0.30 13.67 9.01
C ASN A 359 1.16 13.45 9.47
N PRO A 360 2.03 14.47 9.35
CA PRO A 360 3.43 14.31 9.72
C PRO A 360 3.57 13.91 11.20
N PRO A 361 4.53 13.03 11.54
CA PRO A 361 4.93 12.81 12.93
C PRO A 361 5.57 14.07 13.52
N PRO A 362 5.67 14.18 14.86
CA PRO A 362 6.28 15.35 15.47
C PRO A 362 7.80 15.36 15.32
N SER A 363 8.34 16.55 15.05
CA SER A 363 9.77 16.84 15.14
C SER A 363 10.24 16.90 16.60
N TYR A 364 11.54 16.71 16.80
CA TYR A 364 12.17 16.89 18.12
C TYR A 364 11.86 18.26 18.72
N GLN A 365 11.98 19.32 17.90
CA GLN A 365 11.75 20.69 18.36
C GLN A 365 10.28 20.92 18.77
N GLU A 366 9.31 20.36 18.05
CA GLU A 366 7.89 20.45 18.44
C GLU A 366 7.62 19.78 19.79
N LEU A 367 8.30 18.66 20.09
CA LEU A 367 8.18 17.99 21.38
C LEU A 367 8.84 18.80 22.51
N VAL A 368 9.95 19.50 22.23
CA VAL A 368 10.55 20.47 23.15
C VAL A 368 9.60 21.66 23.39
N ASP A 369 9.04 22.23 22.32
CA ASP A 369 8.14 23.39 22.40
C ASP A 369 6.82 23.07 23.13
N LYS A 370 6.32 21.83 22.97
CA LYS A 370 5.18 21.30 23.73
C LYS A 370 5.52 20.97 25.20
N GLY A 371 6.79 21.04 25.58
CA GLY A 371 7.26 20.71 26.93
C GLY A 371 7.21 19.22 27.23
N PHE A 372 7.29 18.36 26.21
CA PHE A 372 7.38 16.91 26.37
C PHE A 372 8.84 16.44 26.48
N ILE A 373 9.78 17.24 25.98
CA ILE A 373 11.23 17.06 26.17
C ILE A 373 11.79 18.31 26.83
N ASP A 374 12.62 18.15 27.86
CA ASP A 374 13.24 19.26 28.58
C ASP A 374 14.51 19.78 27.88
N SER A 375 15.07 20.89 28.38
CA SER A 375 16.30 21.49 27.85
C SER A 375 17.55 20.62 27.99
N SER A 376 17.46 19.54 28.78
CA SER A 376 18.54 18.56 28.96
C SER A 376 18.37 17.35 28.02
N GLY A 377 17.33 17.33 27.19
CA GLY A 377 17.00 16.26 26.27
C GLY A 377 16.28 15.08 26.91
N ASN A 378 15.76 15.20 28.14
CA ASN A 378 15.00 14.12 28.78
C ASN A 378 13.51 14.26 28.47
N VAL A 379 12.82 13.13 28.33
CA VAL A 379 11.35 13.12 28.35
C VAL A 379 10.87 13.58 29.72
N VAL A 380 9.94 14.54 29.72
CA VAL A 380 9.41 15.16 30.93
C VAL A 380 8.56 14.15 31.72
N GLU A 381 8.71 14.14 33.04
CA GLU A 381 7.87 13.33 33.92
C GLU A 381 6.39 13.67 33.71
N ASN A 382 5.61 12.70 33.27
CA ASN A 382 4.18 12.82 32.99
C ASN A 382 3.56 11.45 32.74
N ASN A 383 2.24 11.42 32.55
CA ASN A 383 1.53 10.28 32.00
C ASN A 383 1.09 10.59 30.57
N TYR A 384 1.80 10.06 29.59
CA TYR A 384 1.45 10.17 28.18
C TYR A 384 0.41 9.09 27.84
N VAL A 385 -0.75 9.52 27.36
CA VAL A 385 -1.91 8.67 27.12
C VAL A 385 -2.32 8.72 25.65
N MET A 386 -2.35 7.57 25.00
CA MET A 386 -2.96 7.41 23.67
C MET A 386 -4.31 6.71 23.81
N ILE A 387 -5.36 7.25 23.19
CA ILE A 387 -6.63 6.52 23.03
C ILE A 387 -6.70 5.96 21.60
N TYR A 388 -6.62 4.63 21.50
CA TYR A 388 -6.87 3.90 20.27
C TYR A 388 -8.38 3.89 20.00
N MET A 389 -8.83 4.46 18.88
CA MET A 389 -10.25 4.51 18.51
C MET A 389 -10.53 3.45 17.43
N GLY A 390 -11.03 2.28 17.83
CA GLY A 390 -11.12 1.13 16.92
C GLY A 390 -12.41 0.33 16.96
N ASP A 391 -12.25 -0.96 16.65
CA ASP A 391 -13.27 -1.91 16.15
C ASP A 391 -13.72 -1.61 14.72
N TYR A 392 -12.82 -0.98 13.95
CA TYR A 392 -13.03 -0.63 12.55
C TYR A 392 -12.36 -1.65 11.60
N ASP A 393 -12.17 -2.89 12.08
CA ASP A 393 -11.93 -4.11 11.29
C ASP A 393 -13.20 -4.60 10.58
N GLN A 394 -14.36 -4.12 11.04
CA GLN A 394 -15.65 -4.31 10.40
C GLN A 394 -15.97 -3.23 9.37
N ALA A 395 -16.12 -3.63 8.10
CA ALA A 395 -16.35 -2.71 6.98
C ALA A 395 -17.60 -1.85 7.16
N ALA A 396 -18.71 -2.43 7.63
CA ALA A 396 -19.94 -1.69 7.88
C ALA A 396 -19.80 -0.63 8.99
N TRP A 397 -18.97 -0.88 10.01
CA TRP A 397 -18.73 0.08 11.09
C TRP A 397 -17.79 1.20 10.61
N THR A 398 -16.78 0.87 9.82
CA THR A 398 -15.91 1.89 9.20
C THR A 398 -16.70 2.78 8.22
N LEU A 399 -17.51 2.20 7.35
CA LEU A 399 -18.31 2.96 6.39
C LEU A 399 -19.37 3.80 7.12
N TYR A 400 -20.30 3.17 7.84
CA TYR A 400 -21.47 3.90 8.33
C TYR A 400 -21.28 4.59 9.68
N TRP A 401 -20.48 4.02 10.58
CA TRP A 401 -20.35 4.49 11.95
C TRP A 401 -19.19 5.46 12.13
N LEU A 402 -18.01 5.12 11.60
CA LEU A 402 -16.86 6.01 11.61
C LEU A 402 -17.09 7.14 10.60
N ALA A 403 -16.97 6.83 9.30
CA ALA A 403 -16.89 7.85 8.27
C ALA A 403 -18.23 8.56 8.01
N GLY A 404 -19.35 7.84 8.14
CA GLY A 404 -20.70 8.37 7.91
C GLY A 404 -21.36 9.11 9.09
N ASP A 405 -20.78 9.05 10.29
CA ASP A 405 -21.38 9.64 11.50
C ASP A 405 -20.32 10.27 12.42
N ARG A 406 -19.44 9.48 13.04
CA ARG A 406 -18.48 9.96 14.04
C ARG A 406 -17.44 10.93 13.49
N TYR A 407 -17.12 10.82 12.20
CA TYR A 407 -16.14 11.69 11.56
C TYR A 407 -16.67 13.12 11.34
N ASP A 408 -17.98 13.36 11.44
CA ASP A 408 -18.57 14.70 11.37
C ASP A 408 -18.76 15.33 12.78
N ASP A 409 -18.23 14.70 13.83
CA ASP A 409 -18.32 15.20 15.21
C ASP A 409 -17.59 16.55 15.37
N PRO A 410 -18.21 17.55 16.03
CA PRO A 410 -17.66 18.91 16.14
C PRO A 410 -16.41 19.02 17.04
N ALA A 411 -16.09 18.00 17.84
CA ALA A 411 -14.83 17.94 18.59
C ALA A 411 -13.67 17.36 17.77
N ARG A 412 -13.92 16.79 16.58
CA ARG A 412 -12.84 16.43 15.64
C ARG A 412 -12.05 17.68 15.24
N GLY A 413 -10.73 17.58 15.19
CA GLY A 413 -9.83 18.72 15.01
C GLY A 413 -9.55 19.53 16.29
N VAL A 414 -10.25 19.25 17.40
CA VAL A 414 -9.96 19.84 18.71
C VAL A 414 -9.09 18.90 19.56
N VAL A 415 -9.37 17.61 19.52
CA VAL A 415 -8.63 16.54 20.23
C VAL A 415 -7.88 15.62 19.26
N PRO A 416 -6.73 15.04 19.67
CA PRO A 416 -6.03 14.06 18.85
C PRO A 416 -6.86 12.78 18.73
N CYS A 417 -7.18 12.39 17.50
CA CYS A 417 -7.96 11.18 17.20
C CYS A 417 -7.05 10.15 16.53
N SER A 418 -6.75 9.05 17.22
CA SER A 418 -6.02 7.90 16.67
C SER A 418 -7.00 6.85 16.16
N TRP A 419 -7.54 7.09 14.97
CA TRP A 419 -8.50 6.21 14.29
C TRP A 419 -7.83 4.92 13.84
N ALA A 420 -8.45 3.78 14.11
CA ALA A 420 -7.87 2.47 13.82
C ALA A 420 -8.68 1.62 12.80
N PRO A 421 -8.99 2.12 11.59
CA PRO A 421 -9.62 1.31 10.55
C PRO A 421 -8.63 0.34 9.91
N THR A 422 -9.05 -0.91 9.72
CA THR A 422 -8.19 -1.96 9.18
C THR A 422 -8.12 -1.84 7.65
N PRO A 423 -6.95 -1.53 7.05
CA PRO A 423 -6.86 -0.93 5.73
C PRO A 423 -7.24 -1.86 4.56
N ASN A 424 -7.37 -3.18 4.79
CA ASN A 424 -7.90 -4.13 3.80
C ASN A 424 -9.40 -3.92 3.52
N THR A 425 -10.14 -3.31 4.44
CA THR A 425 -11.57 -3.06 4.24
C THR A 425 -11.81 -2.13 3.06
N SER A 426 -10.80 -1.34 2.65
CA SER A 426 -10.84 -0.50 1.46
C SER A 426 -11.19 -1.24 0.16
N ASP A 427 -10.99 -2.57 0.06
CA ASP A 427 -11.47 -3.31 -1.13
C ASP A 427 -12.99 -3.27 -1.28
N ARG A 428 -13.72 -3.19 -0.16
CA ARG A 428 -15.19 -3.15 -0.13
C ARG A 428 -15.72 -1.76 0.21
N ILE A 429 -14.92 -0.90 0.84
CA ILE A 429 -15.34 0.43 1.33
C ILE A 429 -14.32 1.55 1.05
N GLY A 430 -13.58 1.47 -0.05
CA GLY A 430 -12.55 2.45 -0.40
C GLY A 430 -13.02 3.91 -0.38
N VAL A 431 -14.31 4.13 -0.67
CA VAL A 431 -14.94 5.46 -0.58
C VAL A 431 -14.87 6.08 0.83
N ALA A 432 -14.93 5.27 1.89
CA ALA A 432 -14.81 5.75 3.26
C ALA A 432 -13.41 6.29 3.52
N TYR A 433 -12.38 5.55 3.07
CA TYR A 433 -10.98 5.96 3.18
C TYR A 433 -10.73 7.24 2.40
N ASP A 434 -11.21 7.30 1.15
CA ASP A 434 -11.10 8.49 0.33
C ASP A 434 -11.70 9.73 1.02
N TYR A 435 -12.94 9.61 1.52
CA TYR A 435 -13.63 10.67 2.25
C TYR A 435 -12.84 11.11 3.49
N MET A 436 -12.38 10.15 4.31
CA MET A 436 -11.64 10.45 5.53
C MET A 436 -10.33 11.20 5.24
N TYR A 437 -9.54 10.75 4.26
CA TYR A 437 -8.27 11.41 3.92
C TYR A 437 -8.44 12.78 3.29
N ARG A 438 -9.45 12.97 2.42
CA ARG A 438 -9.76 14.30 1.86
C ARG A 438 -10.19 15.31 2.92
N ASN A 439 -10.85 14.84 3.98
CA ASN A 439 -11.45 15.68 5.01
C ASN A 439 -10.73 15.62 6.36
N LYS A 440 -9.54 15.02 6.43
CA LYS A 440 -8.75 14.91 7.67
C LYS A 440 -8.33 16.29 8.18
N SER A 441 -8.43 16.48 9.49
CA SER A 441 -7.81 17.60 10.19
C SER A 441 -6.34 17.30 10.46
N ASP A 442 -5.61 18.26 11.01
CA ASP A 442 -4.25 18.08 11.53
C ASP A 442 -4.20 17.23 12.82
N LYS A 443 -5.36 16.80 13.34
CA LYS A 443 -5.49 15.96 14.54
C LYS A 443 -6.04 14.56 14.27
N ASP A 444 -6.29 14.22 13.01
CA ASP A 444 -6.73 12.88 12.62
C ASP A 444 -5.52 12.05 12.21
N TYR A 445 -5.26 10.97 12.95
CA TYR A 445 -4.18 10.04 12.70
C TYR A 445 -4.77 8.66 12.48
N PHE A 446 -4.26 7.95 11.49
CA PHE A 446 -4.73 6.63 11.11
C PHE A 446 -3.68 5.58 11.41
N ILE A 447 -4.07 4.53 12.12
CA ILE A 447 -3.24 3.38 12.47
C ILE A 447 -3.98 2.10 12.09
N ALA A 448 -3.28 0.99 11.89
CA ALA A 448 -3.98 -0.25 11.57
C ALA A 448 -4.68 -0.83 12.80
N GLY A 449 -5.89 -1.34 12.58
CA GLY A 449 -6.62 -2.13 13.57
C GLY A 449 -6.08 -3.54 13.75
N ASP A 450 -6.83 -4.41 14.40
CA ASP A 450 -6.43 -5.79 14.66
C ASP A 450 -6.44 -6.66 13.39
N SER A 451 -5.40 -7.44 13.09
CA SER A 451 -4.03 -7.38 13.62
C SER A 451 -3.11 -6.89 12.51
N GLY A 452 -3.45 -5.80 11.80
CA GLY A 452 -2.74 -5.35 10.60
C GLY A 452 -3.71 -5.01 9.46
N ALA A 453 -3.50 -5.58 8.26
CA ALA A 453 -4.44 -5.46 7.15
C ALA A 453 -5.47 -6.62 7.14
N GLY A 454 -6.08 -6.88 8.30
CA GLY A 454 -7.07 -7.94 8.49
C GLY A 454 -6.91 -8.61 9.86
N TYR A 455 -7.98 -9.24 10.35
CA TYR A 455 -7.94 -9.93 11.63
C TYR A 455 -7.41 -11.35 11.45
N VAL A 456 -6.18 -11.56 11.95
CA VAL A 456 -5.51 -12.85 12.12
C VAL A 456 -5.08 -13.03 13.58
N ASN A 457 -4.81 -14.28 13.97
CA ASN A 457 -4.05 -14.61 15.17
C ASN A 457 -2.57 -14.78 14.80
N PRO A 458 -1.66 -13.85 15.15
CA PRO A 458 -0.26 -13.87 14.73
C PRO A 458 0.47 -15.18 15.01
N THR A 459 0.21 -15.83 16.16
CA THR A 459 0.91 -17.09 16.51
C THR A 459 0.47 -18.27 15.64
N GLN A 460 -0.62 -18.14 14.87
CA GLN A 460 -1.08 -19.15 13.90
C GLN A 460 -0.43 -19.00 12.52
N LEU A 461 0.44 -18.01 12.32
CA LEU A 461 1.14 -17.82 11.05
C LEU A 461 2.43 -18.64 10.94
N TYR A 462 2.96 -19.20 12.03
CA TYR A 462 4.20 -19.98 12.02
C TYR A 462 4.16 -21.15 13.00
N GLY A 463 5.21 -21.97 13.00
CA GLY A 463 5.30 -23.13 13.89
C GLY A 463 4.30 -24.25 13.52
N ILE A 464 3.68 -24.88 14.53
CA ILE A 464 2.65 -25.91 14.30
C ILE A 464 1.32 -25.20 14.10
N ARG A 465 1.01 -24.86 12.85
CA ARG A 465 -0.25 -24.23 12.46
C ARG A 465 -1.38 -25.26 12.52
N TRP A 466 -2.19 -25.22 13.57
CA TRP A 466 -3.30 -26.17 13.73
C TRP A 466 -4.62 -25.53 13.28
N PRO A 467 -5.48 -26.23 12.52
CA PRO A 467 -5.40 -27.65 12.14
C PRO A 467 -4.75 -27.94 10.79
N SER A 468 -4.28 -26.93 10.05
CA SER A 468 -3.82 -27.09 8.66
C SER A 468 -2.52 -27.89 8.51
N GLY A 469 -1.60 -27.78 9.46
CA GLY A 469 -0.24 -28.30 9.35
C GLY A 469 0.62 -27.55 8.32
N TYR A 470 0.19 -26.38 7.86
CA TYR A 470 0.89 -25.60 6.85
C TYR A 470 2.27 -25.11 7.33
N PRO A 471 3.20 -24.84 6.40
CA PRO A 471 4.45 -24.17 6.71
C PRO A 471 4.22 -22.72 7.17
N ASP A 472 5.30 -22.04 7.54
CA ASP A 472 5.30 -20.62 7.88
C ASP A 472 4.63 -19.76 6.79
N GLY A 473 3.65 -18.96 7.17
CA GLY A 473 2.89 -18.06 6.32
C GLY A 473 3.17 -16.57 6.58
N ARG A 474 4.19 -16.24 7.40
CA ARG A 474 4.51 -14.85 7.75
C ARG A 474 4.90 -14.01 6.54
N ASP A 475 5.57 -14.58 5.54
CA ASP A 475 5.95 -13.83 4.33
C ASP A 475 4.73 -13.43 3.49
N ILE A 476 3.77 -14.33 3.36
CA ILE A 476 2.49 -14.07 2.68
C ILE A 476 1.73 -12.96 3.41
N TRP A 477 1.68 -13.03 4.76
CA TRP A 477 1.05 -12.01 5.58
C TRP A 477 1.74 -10.64 5.50
N LYS A 478 3.08 -10.61 5.52
CA LYS A 478 3.87 -9.39 5.34
C LYS A 478 3.57 -8.73 4.00
N LYS A 479 3.64 -9.49 2.90
CA LYS A 479 3.36 -8.98 1.54
C LYS A 479 1.95 -8.41 1.45
N HIS A 480 0.97 -9.11 2.04
CA HIS A 480 -0.42 -8.64 2.13
C HIS A 480 -0.53 -7.30 2.89
N CYS A 481 0.04 -7.19 4.09
CA CYS A 481 -0.03 -5.95 4.87
C CYS A 481 0.69 -4.78 4.18
N GLN A 482 1.90 -5.01 3.67
CA GLN A 482 2.70 -3.98 3.01
C GLN A 482 1.96 -3.30 1.86
N LYS A 483 1.13 -4.03 1.11
CA LYS A 483 0.29 -3.48 0.04
C LYS A 483 -0.62 -2.36 0.55
N TYR A 484 -1.41 -2.65 1.59
CA TYR A 484 -2.39 -1.70 2.12
C TYR A 484 -1.72 -0.59 2.95
N TYR A 485 -0.59 -0.87 3.59
CA TYR A 485 0.14 0.14 4.36
C TYR A 485 0.75 1.20 3.44
N ARG A 486 1.32 0.79 2.29
CA ARG A 486 1.77 1.73 1.26
C ARG A 486 0.62 2.57 0.71
N MET A 487 -0.54 1.94 0.50
CA MET A 487 -1.72 2.62 -0.08
C MET A 487 -2.21 3.79 0.78
N PHE A 488 -2.15 3.67 2.11
CA PHE A 488 -2.69 4.67 3.04
C PHE A 488 -1.64 5.37 3.91
N ASP A 489 -0.35 5.17 3.63
CA ASP A 489 0.75 5.73 4.42
C ASP A 489 0.65 5.34 5.91
N TYR A 490 0.40 4.06 6.18
CA TYR A 490 0.40 3.52 7.54
C TYR A 490 1.80 3.06 7.92
N SER A 491 2.16 3.27 9.19
CA SER A 491 3.42 2.81 9.78
C SER A 491 3.28 2.28 11.20
N ILE A 492 2.05 2.13 11.71
CA ILE A 492 1.74 1.66 13.06
C ILE A 492 0.70 0.55 12.99
N THR A 493 0.98 -0.60 13.61
CA THR A 493 -0.06 -1.58 13.96
C THR A 493 -0.53 -1.29 15.38
N GLY A 494 -1.72 -0.70 15.53
CA GLY A 494 -2.21 -0.20 16.82
C GLY A 494 -2.56 -1.31 17.81
N TRP A 495 -2.89 -2.51 17.32
CA TRP A 495 -3.33 -3.60 18.18
C TRP A 495 -3.05 -4.98 17.56
N LEU A 496 -2.16 -5.76 18.17
CA LEU A 496 -1.97 -7.17 17.89
C LEU A 496 -2.85 -8.00 18.82
N LEU A 497 -3.83 -8.67 18.22
CA LEU A 497 -4.75 -9.56 18.90
C LEU A 497 -4.43 -11.02 18.55
N ASN A 498 -4.33 -11.88 19.57
CA ASN A 498 -3.96 -13.29 19.40
C ASN A 498 -4.91 -14.25 20.14
N SER A 499 -6.18 -13.86 20.21
CA SER A 499 -7.10 -14.48 21.13
C SER A 499 -7.37 -15.95 20.81
N GLY A 500 -7.33 -16.80 21.84
CA GLY A 500 -7.51 -18.25 21.72
C GLY A 500 -6.30 -19.01 21.13
N SER A 501 -5.20 -18.31 20.82
CA SER A 501 -4.00 -18.89 20.17
C SER A 501 -2.73 -18.85 21.02
N GLY A 502 -2.87 -18.60 22.32
CA GLY A 502 -1.77 -18.51 23.28
C GLY A 502 -1.19 -17.10 23.40
N ASP A 503 -0.06 -17.01 24.09
CA ASP A 503 0.55 -15.73 24.45
C ASP A 503 1.31 -15.14 23.25
N LEU A 504 1.24 -13.82 23.10
CA LEU A 504 2.08 -13.10 22.13
C LEU A 504 3.55 -13.06 22.59
N SER A 505 4.46 -12.95 21.62
CA SER A 505 5.90 -12.83 21.87
C SER A 505 6.55 -11.79 20.96
N LEU A 506 7.83 -11.49 21.20
CA LEU A 506 8.61 -10.63 20.31
C LEU A 506 8.76 -11.20 18.89
N THR A 507 8.67 -12.52 18.73
CA THR A 507 8.70 -13.20 17.41
C THR A 507 7.49 -12.81 16.57
N ASP A 508 6.33 -12.63 17.21
CA ASP A 508 5.11 -12.20 16.54
C ASP A 508 5.30 -10.77 16.02
N ALA A 509 5.78 -9.86 16.88
CA ALA A 509 6.09 -8.49 16.50
C ALA A 509 7.12 -8.37 15.36
N ASP A 510 8.14 -9.25 15.32
CA ASP A 510 9.13 -9.25 14.23
C ASP A 510 8.49 -9.37 12.84
N THR A 511 7.34 -10.05 12.74
CA THR A 511 6.56 -10.14 11.50
C THR A 511 6.05 -8.77 11.04
N TYR A 512 5.72 -7.89 11.98
CA TYR A 512 5.06 -6.61 11.73
C TYR A 512 6.02 -5.45 11.53
N LYS A 513 7.21 -5.49 12.15
CA LYS A 513 8.14 -4.36 12.19
C LYS A 513 8.42 -3.77 10.81
N GLN A 514 8.63 -4.62 9.80
CA GLN A 514 8.98 -4.16 8.44
C GLN A 514 7.97 -3.20 7.81
N PHE A 515 6.71 -3.22 8.26
CA PHE A 515 5.66 -2.31 7.80
C PHE A 515 5.04 -1.48 8.92
N SER A 516 5.34 -1.80 10.19
CA SER A 516 4.89 -1.08 11.38
C SER A 516 6.07 -0.45 12.11
N GLY A 517 6.96 0.18 11.35
CA GLY A 517 8.21 0.69 11.89
C GLY A 517 8.01 1.72 12.98
N ASP A 518 6.87 2.40 13.04
CA ASP A 518 6.66 3.46 14.01
C ASP A 518 6.23 2.97 15.39
N GLY A 519 5.42 1.92 15.44
CA GLY A 519 4.93 1.39 16.70
C GLY A 519 4.06 0.16 16.55
N ILE A 520 4.05 -0.66 17.60
CA ILE A 520 3.21 -1.85 17.69
C ILE A 520 2.53 -1.89 19.07
N GLY A 521 1.20 -1.99 19.10
CA GLY A 521 0.44 -2.21 20.32
C GLY A 521 0.16 -3.69 20.55
N PHE A 522 0.38 -4.19 21.76
CA PHE A 522 0.08 -5.58 22.15
C PHE A 522 -1.25 -5.64 22.91
N ASN A 523 -2.09 -6.64 22.63
CA ASN A 523 -3.30 -6.83 23.43
C ASN A 523 -2.99 -7.22 24.88
N ARG A 524 -1.96 -8.04 25.07
CA ARG A 524 -1.49 -8.61 26.34
C ARG A 524 -0.14 -9.30 26.13
N ASP A 525 0.43 -9.81 27.21
CA ASP A 525 1.62 -10.68 27.25
C ASP A 525 2.95 -9.95 27.00
N LEU A 526 3.00 -8.65 27.32
CA LEU A 526 4.22 -7.85 27.31
C LEU A 526 4.37 -7.10 28.64
N ASP A 527 5.30 -7.56 29.48
CA ASP A 527 5.47 -7.09 30.86
C ASP A 527 5.77 -5.58 30.97
N ASP A 528 6.69 -5.07 30.14
CA ASP A 528 7.13 -3.67 30.13
C ASP A 528 7.21 -3.17 28.67
N PRO A 529 7.08 -1.85 28.41
CA PRO A 529 7.39 -1.29 27.10
C PRO A 529 8.84 -1.58 26.72
N VAL A 530 9.06 -2.05 25.48
CA VAL A 530 10.40 -2.44 25.00
C VAL A 530 10.66 -1.94 23.59
N LEU A 531 11.95 -1.83 23.26
CA LEU A 531 12.41 -1.73 21.87
C LEU A 531 12.72 -3.13 21.36
N SER A 532 12.16 -3.46 20.20
CA SER A 532 12.57 -4.65 19.46
C SER A 532 13.16 -4.17 18.14
N GLY A 533 14.49 -4.18 18.06
CA GLY A 533 15.22 -3.32 17.12
C GLY A 533 15.03 -1.84 17.49
N ASN A 534 14.53 -1.03 16.55
CA ASN A 534 14.22 0.39 16.79
C ASN A 534 12.70 0.67 16.82
N VAL A 535 11.86 -0.37 16.84
CA VAL A 535 10.40 -0.24 16.93
C VAL A 535 9.99 -0.32 18.39
N ALA A 536 9.10 0.56 18.84
CA ALA A 536 8.57 0.58 20.19
C ALA A 536 7.32 -0.30 20.31
N LEU A 537 7.28 -1.11 21.36
CA LEU A 537 6.23 -2.09 21.65
C LEU A 537 5.68 -1.80 23.05
N ILE A 538 4.36 -1.88 23.20
CA ILE A 538 3.70 -1.64 24.48
C ILE A 538 2.39 -2.43 24.60
N GLU A 539 2.15 -3.01 25.77
CA GLU A 539 0.88 -3.64 26.11
C GLU A 539 -0.22 -2.61 26.34
N ARG A 540 -1.45 -2.96 25.96
CA ARG A 540 -2.65 -2.18 26.25
C ARG A 540 -2.89 -2.05 27.76
N ASN A 541 -3.36 -0.88 28.17
CA ASN A 541 -3.80 -0.61 29.53
C ASN A 541 -5.32 -0.77 29.67
N GLY A 542 -5.75 -1.23 30.86
CA GLY A 542 -7.13 -1.14 31.31
C GLY A 542 -8.18 -1.92 30.49
N PRO A 543 -9.45 -1.86 30.93
CA PRO A 543 -10.56 -2.45 30.20
C PRO A 543 -10.86 -1.66 28.90
N ASP A 544 -11.71 -2.22 28.04
CA ASP A 544 -12.21 -1.50 26.88
C ASP A 544 -13.02 -0.27 27.33
N LEU A 545 -12.82 0.84 26.64
CA LEU A 545 -13.60 2.07 26.82
C LEU A 545 -14.76 2.07 25.83
N TYR A 546 -15.97 2.30 26.32
CA TYR A 546 -17.17 2.40 25.48
C TYR A 546 -17.74 3.80 25.58
N ARG A 547 -18.55 4.19 24.58
CA ARG A 547 -19.23 5.49 24.52
C ARG A 547 -19.90 5.90 25.84
N ASP A 548 -20.56 4.95 26.52
CA ASP A 548 -21.36 5.23 27.71
C ASP A 548 -20.57 5.03 29.02
N THR A 549 -19.31 4.59 28.95
CA THR A 549 -18.51 4.22 30.12
C THR A 549 -17.12 4.83 30.13
N ILE A 550 -16.78 5.65 29.13
CA ILE A 550 -15.51 6.37 29.07
C ILE A 550 -15.50 7.50 30.10
N GLU A 551 -14.68 7.31 31.14
CA GLU A 551 -14.50 8.22 32.27
C GLU A 551 -13.12 7.96 32.88
N ILE A 552 -12.56 8.95 33.58
CA ILE A 552 -11.21 8.87 34.17
C ILE A 552 -11.03 7.67 35.11
N SER A 553 -12.10 7.26 35.79
CA SER A 553 -12.10 6.13 36.74
C SER A 553 -11.67 4.81 36.08
N LYS A 554 -11.95 4.65 34.78
CA LYS A 554 -11.63 3.45 33.99
C LYS A 554 -10.19 3.40 33.55
N LEU A 555 -9.53 4.56 33.42
CA LEU A 555 -8.13 4.60 33.06
C LEU A 555 -7.27 4.03 34.20
N GLY A 556 -7.76 4.06 35.44
CA GLY A 556 -7.02 3.56 36.60
C GLY A 556 -5.69 4.29 36.82
N LEU A 557 -5.55 5.46 36.21
CA LEU A 557 -4.33 6.25 36.27
C LEU A 557 -4.17 6.81 37.68
N GLN A 558 -2.94 6.73 38.20
CA GLN A 558 -2.58 7.36 39.47
C GLN A 558 -1.78 8.63 39.18
N SER A 559 -1.88 9.63 40.05
CA SER A 559 -0.90 10.71 40.07
C SER A 559 0.46 10.10 40.44
N GLY A 560 1.36 9.97 39.47
CA GLY A 560 2.67 9.36 39.64
C GLY A 560 3.80 10.34 39.34
N SER A 561 4.94 10.15 40.00
CA SER A 561 6.22 10.72 39.58
C SER A 561 6.83 9.87 38.47
N GLY A 562 7.63 10.46 37.58
CA GLY A 562 8.30 9.73 36.49
C GLY A 562 7.59 9.81 35.13
N VAL A 563 8.19 9.16 34.14
CA VAL A 563 7.69 9.10 32.75
C VAL A 563 6.88 7.82 32.56
N ASN A 564 5.59 7.94 32.26
CA ASN A 564 4.67 6.82 32.12
C ASN A 564 3.99 6.89 30.75
N PHE A 565 3.86 5.73 30.10
CA PHE A 565 3.15 5.58 28.84
C PHE A 565 2.00 4.62 29.03
N SER A 566 0.82 4.98 28.53
CA SER A 566 -0.34 4.10 28.55
C SER A 566 -1.20 4.29 27.32
N TRP A 567 -1.73 3.20 26.79
CA TRP A 567 -2.72 3.29 25.73
C TRP A 567 -3.96 2.45 26.03
N TYR A 568 -5.12 2.98 25.68
CA TYR A 568 -6.41 2.36 25.97
C TYR A 568 -7.16 2.15 24.67
N ARG A 569 -7.77 0.97 24.52
CA ARG A 569 -8.70 0.71 23.41
C ARG A 569 -10.06 1.30 23.74
N ALA A 570 -10.56 2.12 22.83
CA ALA A 570 -11.91 2.63 22.82
C ALA A 570 -12.68 2.07 21.62
N ILE A 571 -13.90 1.61 21.87
CA ILE A 571 -14.75 0.94 20.90
C ILE A 571 -15.83 1.91 20.45
N ASN A 572 -15.82 2.26 19.15
CA ASN A 572 -16.90 3.00 18.52
C ASN A 572 -17.30 4.32 19.24
N ILE A 573 -16.33 5.06 19.79
CA ILE A 573 -16.56 6.32 20.51
C ILE A 573 -16.57 7.55 19.57
N TYR A 574 -17.11 8.67 20.05
CA TYR A 574 -17.06 9.96 19.36
C TYR A 574 -15.85 10.78 19.82
N PRO A 575 -15.29 11.68 18.99
CA PRO A 575 -14.30 12.68 19.41
C PRO A 575 -14.77 13.52 20.61
N GLN A 576 -16.06 13.83 20.72
CA GLN A 576 -16.60 14.52 21.89
C GLN A 576 -16.36 13.74 23.20
N ASN A 577 -16.39 12.40 23.17
CA ASN A 577 -16.07 11.59 24.34
C ASN A 577 -14.62 11.76 24.80
N LEU A 578 -13.68 11.91 23.86
CA LEU A 578 -12.28 12.18 24.18
C LEU A 578 -12.11 13.57 24.79
N LYS A 579 -12.81 14.56 24.21
CA LYS A 579 -12.79 15.92 24.74
C LYS A 579 -13.34 15.98 26.17
N ASP A 580 -14.45 15.33 26.44
CA ASP A 580 -15.04 15.26 27.78
C ASP A 580 -14.06 14.59 28.77
N LEU A 581 -13.37 13.53 28.35
CA LEU A 581 -12.35 12.85 29.15
C LEU A 581 -11.12 13.73 29.42
N GLU A 582 -10.65 14.49 28.43
CA GLU A 582 -9.56 15.46 28.60
C GLU A 582 -9.95 16.57 29.58
N GLU A 583 -11.17 17.11 29.47
CA GLU A 583 -11.69 18.13 30.37
C GLU A 583 -11.84 17.60 31.81
N GLU A 584 -12.36 16.38 32.00
CA GLU A 584 -12.43 15.71 33.30
C GLU A 584 -11.05 15.56 33.95
N CYS A 585 -10.05 15.13 33.17
CA CYS A 585 -8.67 14.99 33.64
C CYS A 585 -8.07 16.33 34.10
N LEU A 586 -8.31 17.41 33.36
CA LEU A 586 -7.83 18.75 33.67
C LEU A 586 -8.48 19.31 34.95
N GLU A 587 -9.78 19.10 35.15
CA GLU A 587 -10.50 19.56 36.35
C GLU A 587 -10.01 18.88 37.64
N LEU A 588 -9.59 17.62 37.54
CA LEU A 588 -9.12 16.84 38.68
C LEU A 588 -7.63 17.09 39.01
N GLY A 589 -6.92 17.87 38.18
CA GLY A 589 -5.55 18.32 38.44
C GLY A 589 -4.51 17.21 38.33
N TYR A 590 -4.81 16.15 37.59
CA TYR A 590 -3.87 15.07 37.34
C TYR A 590 -2.87 15.41 36.22
N ASP A 591 -1.67 14.84 36.30
CA ASP A 591 -0.60 15.07 35.32
C ASP A 591 -0.73 14.08 34.15
N TYR A 592 -1.65 14.38 33.22
CA TYR A 592 -1.93 13.60 32.00
C TYR A 592 -1.69 14.43 30.73
N LYS A 593 -1.11 13.80 29.71
CA LYS A 593 -1.01 14.32 28.34
C LYS A 593 -1.64 13.33 27.38
N PHE A 594 -2.85 13.67 26.90
CA PHE A 594 -3.44 12.99 25.77
C PHE A 594 -2.67 13.37 24.50
N VAL A 595 -2.21 12.36 23.77
CA VAL A 595 -1.38 12.52 22.58
C VAL A 595 -1.88 11.58 21.47
N ASP A 596 -1.64 11.99 20.23
CA ASP A 596 -1.88 11.12 19.07
C ASP A 596 -0.89 9.95 19.02
N ALA A 597 -1.17 8.97 18.16
CA ALA A 597 -0.36 7.76 18.04
C ALA A 597 1.09 8.03 17.66
N TYR A 598 1.36 8.97 16.75
CA TYR A 598 2.72 9.25 16.30
C TYR A 598 3.53 9.94 17.39
N THR A 599 2.95 10.96 18.04
CA THR A 599 3.56 11.60 19.21
C THR A 599 3.85 10.59 20.31
N PHE A 600 2.90 9.71 20.60
CA PHE A 600 3.05 8.67 21.61
C PHE A 600 4.25 7.75 21.32
N TYR A 601 4.30 7.15 20.12
CA TYR A 601 5.35 6.20 19.78
C TYR A 601 6.72 6.84 19.54
N TYR A 602 6.80 8.08 19.05
CA TYR A 602 8.08 8.79 18.90
C TYR A 602 8.69 9.12 20.26
N LEU A 603 7.88 9.57 21.22
CA LEU A 603 8.31 9.80 22.60
C LEU A 603 8.70 8.50 23.29
N LEU A 604 7.89 7.45 23.17
CA LEU A 604 8.18 6.15 23.79
C LEU A 604 9.49 5.56 23.24
N ARG A 605 9.69 5.58 21.93
CA ARG A 605 10.92 5.10 21.31
C ARG A 605 12.13 5.86 21.84
N TYR A 606 12.05 7.19 21.90
CA TYR A 606 13.13 8.03 22.39
C TYR A 606 13.42 7.78 23.88
N TYR A 607 12.38 7.67 24.71
CA TYR A 607 12.51 7.36 26.13
C TYR A 607 13.19 6.01 26.39
N LEU A 608 12.91 5.00 25.56
CA LEU A 608 13.53 3.68 25.64
C LEU A 608 14.96 3.63 25.07
N GLY A 609 15.50 4.77 24.59
CA GLY A 609 16.85 4.88 24.03
C GLY A 609 16.96 4.58 22.54
N GLY A 610 15.85 4.52 21.81
CA GLY A 610 15.80 4.39 20.36
C GLY A 610 16.00 5.74 19.66
N ASN A 611 16.02 5.71 18.34
CA ASN A 611 16.20 6.92 17.52
C ASN A 611 15.03 7.10 16.53
N ASN A 612 14.70 8.35 16.23
CA ASN A 612 13.67 8.71 15.26
C ASN A 612 14.30 9.17 13.94
N ASN A 613 15.50 8.70 13.60
CA ASN A 613 16.18 9.07 12.36
C ASN A 613 15.79 8.13 11.22
N HIS A 614 16.11 8.53 9.99
CA HIS A 614 15.91 7.72 8.79
C HIS A 614 14.43 7.34 8.58
N ARG A 615 13.52 8.31 8.69
CA ARG A 615 12.08 8.10 8.46
C ARG A 615 11.63 8.90 7.25
N VAL A 616 10.96 8.25 6.31
CA VAL A 616 10.55 8.86 5.04
C VAL A 616 9.08 8.65 4.77
N CYS A 617 8.41 9.69 4.27
CA CYS A 617 7.07 9.61 3.70
C CYS A 617 7.16 9.92 2.19
N TRP A 618 6.55 9.05 1.38
CA TRP A 618 6.52 9.17 -0.08
C TRP A 618 5.35 10.04 -0.50
N ARG A 619 5.61 11.28 -0.95
CA ARG A 619 4.59 12.32 -1.11
C ARG A 619 3.94 12.37 -2.48
N GLY A 620 4.64 11.91 -3.52
CA GLY A 620 4.14 11.88 -4.87
C GLY A 620 5.23 11.63 -5.90
N ASP A 621 4.80 11.33 -7.11
CA ASP A 621 5.62 10.96 -8.25
C ASP A 621 4.86 11.26 -9.56
N ASP A 622 5.57 11.32 -10.67
CA ASP A 622 5.00 11.42 -12.03
C ASP A 622 5.33 10.17 -12.89
N ILE A 623 5.54 9.03 -12.23
CA ILE A 623 5.90 7.76 -12.88
C ILE A 623 4.69 7.25 -13.68
N PRO A 624 4.82 7.05 -15.00
CA PRO A 624 3.77 6.42 -15.79
C PRO A 624 3.62 4.94 -15.44
N ASP A 625 2.38 4.43 -15.48
CA ASP A 625 2.09 3.01 -15.26
C ASP A 625 2.59 2.12 -16.42
N ILE A 626 2.69 2.70 -17.64
CA ILE A 626 3.09 2.01 -18.87
C ILE A 626 4.29 2.73 -19.50
N LEU A 627 5.33 2.00 -19.86
CA LEU A 627 6.59 2.52 -20.40
C LEU A 627 7.09 1.66 -21.57
N GLU A 628 7.84 2.27 -22.51
CA GLU A 628 8.41 1.54 -23.65
C GLU A 628 9.72 0.81 -23.29
N THR A 629 9.98 -0.33 -23.93
CA THR A 629 11.24 -1.07 -23.82
C THR A 629 12.44 -0.23 -24.24
N SER A 630 13.59 -0.45 -23.58
CA SER A 630 14.87 0.22 -23.89
C SER A 630 14.86 1.76 -23.87
N GLN A 631 13.82 2.40 -23.35
CA GLN A 631 13.78 3.85 -23.19
C GLN A 631 14.36 4.29 -21.84
N SER A 632 14.99 5.47 -21.85
CA SER A 632 15.32 6.21 -20.63
C SER A 632 14.25 7.28 -20.40
N ARG A 633 13.57 7.24 -19.24
CA ARG A 633 12.54 8.20 -18.86
C ARG A 633 12.97 9.00 -17.63
N GLN A 634 12.89 10.32 -17.72
CA GLN A 634 13.02 11.18 -16.54
C GLN A 634 11.69 11.21 -15.78
N VAL A 635 11.76 10.96 -14.47
CA VAL A 635 10.63 11.05 -13.54
C VAL A 635 11.04 11.87 -12.32
N GLN A 636 10.06 12.49 -11.68
CA GLN A 636 10.20 13.17 -10.41
C GLN A 636 9.62 12.33 -9.28
N LEU A 637 10.35 12.27 -8.17
CA LEU A 637 9.90 11.67 -6.92
C LEU A 637 9.99 12.70 -5.80
N THR A 638 8.89 12.87 -5.07
CA THR A 638 8.79 13.80 -3.94
C THR A 638 8.73 13.02 -2.64
N VAL A 639 9.60 13.35 -1.69
CA VAL A 639 9.63 12.71 -0.36
C VAL A 639 9.63 13.75 0.75
N ARG A 640 9.08 13.40 1.93
CA ARG A 640 9.17 14.22 3.15
C ARG A 640 10.08 13.52 4.16
N ASN A 641 10.94 14.29 4.82
CA ASN A 641 11.72 13.82 5.95
C ASN A 641 10.83 13.76 7.20
N ASP A 642 10.48 12.55 7.62
CA ASP A 642 9.70 12.29 8.84
C ASP A 642 10.61 12.03 10.06
N GLY A 643 11.92 12.00 9.84
CA GLY A 643 12.93 11.71 10.86
C GLY A 643 13.43 12.95 11.58
N TRP A 644 14.13 12.75 12.69
CA TRP A 644 14.75 13.83 13.49
C TRP A 644 16.17 14.21 13.01
N ASP A 645 16.69 13.50 12.02
CA ASP A 645 17.91 13.82 11.31
C ASP A 645 17.70 14.88 10.23
N ILE A 646 18.80 15.53 9.82
CA ILE A 646 18.82 16.44 8.67
C ILE A 646 19.47 15.67 7.52
N TRP A 647 18.83 15.62 6.36
CA TRP A 647 19.42 14.97 5.20
C TRP A 647 20.21 15.97 4.38
N SER A 648 21.46 15.63 4.08
CA SER A 648 22.30 16.39 3.17
C SER A 648 23.14 15.45 2.31
N ARG A 649 23.61 15.95 1.16
CA ARG A 649 24.58 15.20 0.35
C ARG A 649 25.86 14.95 1.12
N GLN A 650 26.35 15.93 1.90
CA GLN A 650 27.58 15.79 2.70
C GLN A 650 27.47 14.69 3.76
N ASP A 651 26.28 14.53 4.36
CA ASP A 651 26.04 13.51 5.39
C ASP A 651 25.68 12.12 4.81
N GLY A 652 25.84 11.97 3.48
CA GLY A 652 25.70 10.69 2.79
C GLY A 652 24.26 10.29 2.47
N TYR A 653 23.29 11.21 2.53
CA TYR A 653 21.89 10.89 2.18
C TYR A 653 21.66 10.94 0.67
N SER A 654 20.97 9.94 0.14
CA SER A 654 20.62 9.86 -1.28
C SER A 654 19.40 8.96 -1.50
N LEU A 655 18.79 9.09 -2.66
CA LEU A 655 17.77 8.17 -3.15
C LEU A 655 18.43 7.07 -3.98
N VAL A 656 17.91 5.85 -3.90
CA VAL A 656 18.24 4.75 -4.82
C VAL A 656 16.97 4.15 -5.39
N TYR A 657 17.09 3.54 -6.57
CA TYR A 657 15.99 2.82 -7.20
C TYR A 657 16.42 1.44 -7.73
N ALA A 658 15.45 0.55 -7.84
CA ALA A 658 15.62 -0.78 -8.43
C ALA A 658 14.40 -1.13 -9.29
N ILE A 659 14.64 -1.75 -10.44
CA ILE A 659 13.61 -2.28 -11.33
C ILE A 659 13.89 -3.78 -11.43
N VAL A 660 12.93 -4.58 -10.99
CA VAL A 660 13.03 -6.05 -11.02
C VAL A 660 11.80 -6.63 -11.69
N PRO A 661 11.87 -7.83 -12.32
CA PRO A 661 10.70 -8.52 -12.82
C PRO A 661 9.58 -8.61 -11.76
N GLY A 662 8.33 -8.46 -12.19
CA GLY A 662 7.16 -8.41 -11.32
C GLY A 662 7.11 -9.59 -10.35
N GLY A 663 6.94 -9.28 -9.07
CA GLY A 663 6.84 -10.29 -8.01
C GLY A 663 8.17 -10.92 -7.57
N GLN A 664 9.32 -10.54 -8.14
CA GLN A 664 10.62 -10.91 -7.57
C GLN A 664 10.91 -10.13 -6.29
N GLU A 665 11.56 -10.80 -5.34
CA GLU A 665 12.08 -10.15 -4.14
C GLU A 665 13.32 -9.34 -4.47
N LEU A 666 13.37 -8.12 -3.93
CA LEU A 666 14.56 -7.30 -3.98
C LEU A 666 15.69 -7.91 -3.16
N THR A 667 16.90 -7.80 -3.70
CA THR A 667 18.16 -8.06 -3.01
C THR A 667 18.90 -6.74 -2.79
N ALA A 668 19.90 -6.75 -1.90
CA ALA A 668 20.76 -5.59 -1.71
C ALA A 668 21.53 -5.21 -2.99
N ASP A 669 21.86 -6.20 -3.82
CA ASP A 669 22.59 -6.01 -5.08
C ASP A 669 21.75 -5.29 -6.16
N ASP A 670 20.41 -5.26 -6.02
CA ASP A 670 19.54 -4.57 -6.98
C ASP A 670 19.67 -3.03 -6.89
N TYR A 671 20.13 -2.53 -5.73
CA TYR A 671 20.47 -1.12 -5.48
C TYR A 671 21.93 -0.82 -5.83
N ASN A 672 22.32 -1.06 -7.09
CA ASN A 672 23.66 -0.75 -7.60
C ASN A 672 23.98 0.76 -7.54
N LEU A 673 25.26 1.10 -7.36
CA LEU A 673 25.76 2.48 -7.23
C LEU A 673 25.37 3.42 -8.38
N ASP A 674 25.26 2.89 -9.60
CA ASP A 674 24.87 3.67 -10.79
C ASP A 674 23.40 4.14 -10.75
N LYS A 675 22.58 3.60 -9.83
CA LYS A 675 21.16 3.94 -9.64
C LYS A 675 20.92 4.90 -8.47
N ARG A 676 21.94 5.67 -8.10
CA ARG A 676 21.90 6.67 -7.02
C ARG A 676 21.54 8.05 -7.55
N VAL A 677 20.64 8.72 -6.84
CA VAL A 677 20.31 10.13 -7.06
C VAL A 677 20.62 10.93 -5.80
N SER A 678 21.60 11.84 -5.90
CA SER A 678 22.07 12.65 -4.77
C SER A 678 21.19 13.88 -4.58
N LEU A 679 21.10 14.34 -3.33
CA LEU A 679 20.61 15.69 -3.00
C LEU A 679 21.54 16.76 -3.61
N GLY A 680 21.04 17.99 -3.77
CA GLY A 680 21.86 19.11 -4.21
C GLY A 680 23.00 19.44 -3.24
N ASP A 681 24.09 20.03 -3.75
CA ASP A 681 25.33 20.28 -2.98
C ASP A 681 25.15 21.17 -1.73
N SER A 682 24.10 22.00 -1.70
CA SER A 682 23.77 22.87 -0.55
C SER A 682 22.39 22.56 0.06
N GLU A 683 21.77 21.46 -0.39
CA GLU A 683 20.45 21.07 0.07
C GLU A 683 20.54 20.39 1.45
N ALA A 684 19.76 20.90 2.39
CA ALA A 684 19.59 20.33 3.72
C ALA A 684 18.09 20.18 4.00
N VAL A 685 17.64 18.94 4.15
CA VAL A 685 16.23 18.58 4.31
C VAL A 685 15.98 18.27 5.78
N SER A 686 15.44 19.25 6.51
CA SER A 686 15.09 19.10 7.93
C SER A 686 13.78 18.32 8.11
N THR A 687 13.47 17.91 9.34
CA THR A 687 12.19 17.27 9.68
C THR A 687 10.99 18.07 9.16
N GLY A 688 10.04 17.36 8.55
CA GLY A 688 8.83 17.90 7.93
C GLY A 688 9.05 18.56 6.56
N GLN A 689 10.30 18.81 6.14
CA GLN A 689 10.61 19.37 4.82
C GLN A 689 10.58 18.30 3.72
N ILE A 690 10.43 18.76 2.49
CA ILE A 690 10.31 17.93 1.30
C ILE A 690 11.60 18.04 0.47
N ALA A 691 12.01 16.91 -0.11
CA ALA A 691 13.02 16.83 -1.16
C ALA A 691 12.38 16.34 -2.46
N ASN A 692 12.84 16.88 -3.59
CA ASN A 692 12.42 16.44 -4.93
C ASN A 692 13.62 15.85 -5.65
N PHE A 693 13.48 14.64 -6.16
CA PHE A 693 14.51 13.93 -6.90
C PHE A 693 14.10 13.82 -8.38
N GLU A 694 15.02 14.13 -9.29
CA GLU A 694 14.89 13.81 -10.71
C GLU A 694 15.67 12.52 -10.99
N VAL A 695 14.98 11.51 -11.50
CA VAL A 695 15.50 10.15 -11.67
C VAL A 695 15.41 9.76 -13.14
N SER A 696 16.52 9.29 -13.72
CA SER A 696 16.53 8.66 -15.04
C SER A 696 16.27 7.17 -14.90
N LEU A 697 15.07 6.71 -15.24
CA LEU A 697 14.74 5.29 -15.26
C LEU A 697 15.09 4.69 -16.62
N ASP A 698 15.98 3.71 -16.63
CA ASP A 698 16.31 2.93 -17.83
C ASP A 698 15.45 1.66 -17.85
N MET A 699 14.56 1.56 -18.84
CA MET A 699 13.62 0.46 -18.95
C MET A 699 14.27 -0.82 -19.50
N PRO A 700 13.85 -2.00 -19.02
CA PRO A 700 14.27 -3.28 -19.57
C PRO A 700 14.04 -3.40 -21.09
N GLU A 701 14.85 -4.21 -21.76
CA GLU A 701 14.71 -4.50 -23.21
C GLU A 701 13.62 -5.52 -23.53
N ILE A 702 12.99 -6.12 -22.52
CA ILE A 702 12.02 -7.20 -22.67
C ILE A 702 10.67 -6.72 -22.13
N GLU A 703 9.61 -6.93 -22.90
CA GLU A 703 8.25 -6.66 -22.46
C GLU A 703 7.89 -7.50 -21.23
N GLY A 704 7.12 -6.92 -20.32
CA GLY A 704 6.62 -7.61 -19.15
C GLY A 704 6.21 -6.68 -18.02
N GLU A 705 5.75 -7.29 -16.94
CA GLU A 705 5.48 -6.60 -15.68
C GLU A 705 6.76 -6.49 -14.86
N TYR A 706 7.04 -5.30 -14.32
CA TYR A 706 8.20 -5.03 -13.48
C TYR A 706 7.78 -4.28 -12.22
N ASP A 707 8.43 -4.56 -11.10
CA ASP A 707 8.27 -3.78 -9.88
C ASP A 707 9.40 -2.73 -9.79
N LEU A 708 9.01 -1.45 -9.71
CA LEU A 708 9.91 -0.33 -9.45
C LEU A 708 9.87 0.02 -7.97
N TYR A 709 11.04 0.02 -7.35
CA TYR A 709 11.23 0.38 -5.96
C TYR A 709 12.10 1.61 -5.83
N PHE A 710 11.78 2.42 -4.82
CA PHE A 710 12.69 3.44 -4.32
C PHE A 710 12.88 3.30 -2.83
N ASP A 711 14.09 3.57 -2.38
CA ASP A 711 14.41 3.71 -0.97
C ASP A 711 15.34 4.90 -0.74
N MET A 712 15.21 5.50 0.43
CA MET A 712 16.21 6.45 0.92
C MET A 712 17.34 5.65 1.55
N ILE A 713 18.57 6.08 1.32
CA ILE A 713 19.75 5.46 1.92
C ILE A 713 20.60 6.51 2.61
N LYS A 714 21.34 6.06 3.62
CA LYS A 714 22.47 6.78 4.19
C LYS A 714 23.73 5.97 3.93
N PHE A 715 24.67 6.53 3.20
CA PHE A 715 25.97 5.90 2.96
C PHE A 715 26.82 5.90 4.23
N ALA A 716 27.65 4.85 4.35
CA ALA A 716 28.74 4.79 5.30
C ALA A 716 29.94 5.68 4.89
N ASP A 717 29.81 6.57 3.89
CA ASP A 717 30.79 7.61 3.51
C ASP A 717 30.99 8.67 4.62
N ALA A 718 30.92 8.27 5.88
CA ALA A 718 31.51 9.02 6.97
C ALA A 718 33.01 8.96 6.74
N ASN A 719 33.55 10.02 6.11
CA ASN A 719 34.95 10.38 6.24
C ASN A 719 35.38 10.06 7.68
N LEU A 720 36.32 9.13 7.84
CA LEU A 720 36.72 8.61 9.15
C LEU A 720 37.41 9.69 10.01
N LEU A 721 37.61 10.88 9.44
CA LEU A 721 38.13 12.06 10.10
C LEU A 721 37.02 12.96 10.65
N THR A 722 37.20 13.36 11.90
CA THR A 722 36.55 14.53 12.47
C THR A 722 37.32 15.81 12.07
N ASN A 723 36.60 16.90 11.80
CA ASN A 723 37.15 18.19 11.34
C ASN A 723 38.04 18.08 10.07
N PRO A 724 37.56 17.48 8.97
CA PRO A 724 38.34 17.25 7.75
C PRO A 724 38.63 18.51 6.92
N SER A 725 37.75 19.51 6.99
CA SER A 725 37.82 20.80 6.29
C SER A 725 38.32 21.95 7.19
N PHE A 726 38.85 21.64 8.38
CA PHE A 726 39.45 22.63 9.29
C PHE A 726 38.53 23.78 9.74
N GLU A 727 37.22 23.62 9.61
CA GLU A 727 36.24 24.61 10.06
C GLU A 727 36.30 24.88 11.57
N SER A 728 36.74 23.88 12.34
CA SER A 728 37.05 23.98 13.77
C SER A 728 38.55 24.19 14.04
N ASP A 729 39.23 24.94 13.16
CA ASP A 729 40.67 25.19 13.20
C ASP A 729 41.48 23.88 13.28
N PHE A 730 42.42 23.76 14.23
CA PHE A 730 43.25 22.57 14.42
C PHE A 730 42.65 21.53 15.38
N ALA A 731 41.34 21.56 15.66
CA ALA A 731 40.71 20.51 16.44
C ALA A 731 41.04 19.13 15.85
N ASP A 732 41.50 18.20 16.70
CA ASP A 732 41.95 16.83 16.34
C ASP A 732 43.20 16.70 15.45
N TRP A 733 43.79 17.82 15.01
CA TRP A 733 45.02 17.85 14.24
C TRP A 733 46.22 18.27 15.10
N ARG A 734 47.38 17.69 14.83
CA ARG A 734 48.65 18.05 15.47
C ARG A 734 49.59 18.66 14.44
N THR A 735 50.12 19.83 14.76
CA THR A 735 51.14 20.52 13.96
C THR A 735 52.45 20.55 14.72
N PHE A 736 53.57 20.24 14.06
CA PHE A 736 54.89 20.39 14.68
C PHE A 736 56.00 20.62 13.64
N ALA A 737 57.08 21.25 14.11
CA ALA A 737 58.38 21.30 13.45
C ALA A 737 59.45 21.19 14.55
N VAL A 738 60.25 20.12 14.52
CA VAL A 738 61.14 19.72 15.62
C VAL A 738 62.49 19.22 15.10
N SER A 739 63.44 19.04 16.02
CA SER A 739 64.75 18.43 15.76
C SER A 739 65.55 19.14 14.66
N GLY A 740 65.43 20.46 14.53
CA GLY A 740 66.13 21.26 13.52
C GLY A 740 65.29 21.60 12.28
N SER A 741 64.02 21.19 12.23
CA SER A 741 63.02 21.75 11.31
C SER A 741 62.36 23.00 11.93
N GLU A 742 62.06 23.99 11.10
CA GLU A 742 61.36 25.24 11.45
C GLU A 742 60.19 25.44 10.49
N GLY A 743 59.02 25.79 11.03
CA GLY A 743 57.82 26.04 10.25
C GLY A 743 56.68 26.60 11.09
N GLU A 744 55.75 27.28 10.42
CA GLU A 744 54.54 27.87 10.99
C GLU A 744 53.30 27.24 10.35
N PHE A 745 52.27 27.04 11.17
CA PHE A 745 50.98 26.49 10.74
C PHE A 745 49.90 27.47 11.15
N SER A 746 49.02 27.83 10.22
CA SER A 746 47.94 28.79 10.47
C SER A 746 46.71 28.43 9.65
N ILE A 747 45.56 29.00 10.01
CA ILE A 747 44.33 28.90 9.24
C ILE A 747 44.29 30.05 8.23
N SER A 748 43.96 29.71 6.99
CA SER A 748 43.81 30.62 5.85
C SER A 748 42.35 30.66 5.42
N GLY A 749 41.88 31.82 4.95
CA GLY A 749 40.58 31.94 4.27
C GLY A 749 40.66 31.72 2.75
N ASP A 750 41.83 31.31 2.27
CA ASP A 750 42.01 30.72 0.94
C ASP A 750 41.81 29.22 1.12
N SER A 751 40.61 28.73 0.76
CA SER A 751 40.09 27.37 0.95
C SER A 751 39.58 26.78 -0.37
N SER A 752 39.46 25.45 -0.44
CA SER A 752 38.79 24.76 -1.57
C SER A 752 37.35 24.40 -1.25
N ASP A 753 37.05 24.16 0.03
CA ASP A 753 35.70 23.94 0.57
C ASP A 753 35.53 24.76 1.86
N GLY A 754 34.32 25.19 2.17
CA GLY A 754 34.06 26.04 3.35
C GLY A 754 34.85 27.36 3.38
N ASP A 755 35.09 27.86 4.60
CA ASP A 755 35.71 29.16 4.87
C ASP A 755 37.19 29.05 5.28
N LYS A 756 37.70 27.84 5.57
CA LYS A 756 39.01 27.65 6.20
C LYS A 756 39.83 26.53 5.56
N ALA A 757 41.13 26.78 5.36
CA ALA A 757 42.12 25.74 5.06
C ALA A 757 43.38 25.90 5.92
N VAL A 758 44.18 24.84 6.03
CA VAL A 758 45.48 24.92 6.74
C VAL A 758 46.56 25.44 5.79
N LEU A 759 47.19 26.55 6.16
CA LEU A 759 48.47 26.97 5.60
C LEU A 759 49.63 26.36 6.40
N MET A 760 50.31 25.39 5.80
CA MET A 760 51.57 24.82 6.27
C MET A 760 52.74 25.56 5.61
N ASN A 761 53.52 26.31 6.39
CA ASN A 761 54.66 27.08 5.90
C ASN A 761 55.97 26.63 6.55
N ILE A 762 56.72 25.77 5.87
CA ILE A 762 58.01 25.24 6.36
C ILE A 762 59.15 26.13 5.88
N THR A 763 59.88 26.74 6.82
CA THR A 763 60.98 27.67 6.53
C THR A 763 62.35 26.99 6.51
N SER A 764 62.50 25.86 7.19
CA SER A 764 63.69 24.99 7.14
C SER A 764 63.30 23.54 7.41
N GLY A 765 63.49 22.62 6.46
CA GLY A 765 63.04 21.21 6.61
C GLY A 765 64.14 20.15 6.59
N SER A 766 65.41 20.53 6.34
CA SER A 766 66.46 19.57 5.97
C SER A 766 67.18 18.89 7.15
N GLN A 767 67.02 19.41 8.38
CA GLN A 767 67.73 18.91 9.56
C GLN A 767 66.85 18.21 10.59
N GLY A 768 65.52 18.17 10.42
CA GLY A 768 64.57 17.65 11.41
C GLY A 768 63.28 17.03 10.83
N ASP A 769 62.19 17.07 11.60
CA ASP A 769 60.86 16.59 11.18
C ASP A 769 59.80 17.67 11.35
N HIS A 770 58.83 17.69 10.44
CA HIS A 770 57.67 18.56 10.47
C HIS A 770 56.48 17.80 9.91
N ALA A 771 55.29 18.02 10.47
CA ALA A 771 54.06 17.52 9.89
C ALA A 771 52.81 18.25 10.41
N LEU A 772 51.75 18.14 9.62
CA LEU A 772 50.35 18.21 10.05
C LEU A 772 49.85 16.77 10.07
N ASP A 773 49.49 16.22 11.23
CA ASP A 773 49.07 14.82 11.37
C ASP A 773 47.94 14.58 12.37
N ARG A 774 47.44 13.34 12.41
CA ARG A 774 46.34 12.87 13.27
C ARG A 774 46.81 12.09 14.50
N ASP A 775 48.04 12.30 14.95
CA ASP A 775 48.63 11.43 15.98
C ASP A 775 47.88 11.45 17.32
N ARG A 776 47.18 12.56 17.64
CA ARG A 776 46.35 12.70 18.84
C ARG A 776 44.95 12.11 18.71
N ASN A 777 44.51 11.82 17.48
CA ASN A 777 43.21 11.25 17.16
C ASN A 777 43.35 10.34 15.92
N ARG A 778 44.09 9.23 16.12
CA ARG A 778 44.42 8.25 15.09
C ARG A 778 43.17 7.49 14.68
N ILE A 779 43.08 7.11 13.41
CA ILE A 779 41.91 6.42 12.86
C ILE A 779 41.97 4.94 13.24
N ALA A 780 40.91 4.39 13.82
CA ALA A 780 40.80 2.97 14.14
C ALA A 780 40.55 2.15 12.88
N VAL A 781 41.27 1.03 12.71
CA VAL A 781 41.20 0.17 11.52
C VAL A 781 41.41 -1.31 11.87
N GLU A 782 41.11 -2.22 10.96
CA GLU A 782 41.43 -3.65 11.07
C GLU A 782 42.32 -4.15 9.93
N TYR A 783 42.99 -5.29 10.15
CA TYR A 783 43.77 -5.93 9.11
C TYR A 783 42.85 -6.49 8.01
N GLY A 784 43.20 -6.21 6.76
CA GLY A 784 42.41 -6.57 5.60
C GLY A 784 41.58 -5.42 5.01
N ASN A 785 41.46 -4.28 5.70
CA ASN A 785 40.84 -3.09 5.12
C ASN A 785 41.76 -2.42 4.08
N ALA A 786 41.17 -1.91 3.00
CA ALA A 786 41.75 -0.91 2.11
C ALA A 786 41.10 0.46 2.35
N PHE A 787 41.84 1.56 2.13
CA PHE A 787 41.34 2.92 2.32
C PHE A 787 41.73 3.86 1.18
N SER A 788 40.78 4.71 0.78
CA SER A 788 41.03 5.85 -0.10
C SER A 788 41.28 7.08 0.75
N VAL A 789 42.42 7.73 0.54
CA VAL A 789 42.76 8.99 1.19
C VAL A 789 42.81 10.08 0.13
N SER A 790 42.00 11.11 0.28
CA SER A 790 42.00 12.29 -0.60
C SER A 790 42.14 13.59 0.18
N PHE A 791 42.60 14.64 -0.48
CA PHE A 791 42.68 16.00 0.06
C PHE A 791 42.88 17.00 -1.06
N ASP A 792 42.46 18.23 -0.85
CA ASP A 792 42.75 19.33 -1.74
C ASP A 792 44.02 20.04 -1.30
N SER A 793 44.91 20.36 -2.24
CA SER A 793 46.10 21.14 -1.94
C SER A 793 46.47 22.13 -3.02
N LYS A 794 47.03 23.26 -2.59
CA LYS A 794 47.55 24.33 -3.44
C LYS A 794 48.90 24.80 -2.92
N LYS A 795 49.87 25.06 -3.79
CA LYS A 795 51.13 25.71 -3.39
C LYS A 795 50.86 27.15 -2.99
N ALA A 796 51.25 27.53 -1.78
CA ALA A 796 51.16 28.92 -1.32
C ALA A 796 52.38 29.77 -1.76
N ALA A 797 53.50 29.13 -2.09
CA ALA A 797 54.72 29.79 -2.57
C ALA A 797 55.40 28.99 -3.69
N ALA A 798 56.06 29.70 -4.62
CA ALA A 798 56.78 29.08 -5.73
C ALA A 798 58.02 28.35 -5.20
N GLY A 799 58.23 27.10 -5.63
CA GLY A 799 59.40 26.31 -5.25
C GLY A 799 59.40 24.91 -5.86
N GLU A 800 60.58 24.32 -5.98
CA GLU A 800 60.77 22.95 -6.48
C GLU A 800 60.51 21.91 -5.37
N THR A 801 59.27 21.85 -4.91
CA THR A 801 58.84 20.99 -3.80
C THR A 801 57.55 20.24 -4.14
N LYS A 802 57.24 19.23 -3.34
CA LYS A 802 56.00 18.45 -3.34
C LYS A 802 55.42 18.38 -1.94
N ILE A 803 54.11 18.15 -1.87
CA ILE A 803 53.44 17.75 -0.62
C ILE A 803 53.41 16.22 -0.56
N ARG A 804 53.87 15.66 0.55
CA ARG A 804 53.86 14.23 0.83
C ARG A 804 52.78 13.91 1.83
N LEU A 805 51.90 12.99 1.50
CA LEU A 805 51.02 12.30 2.44
C LEU A 805 51.69 10.99 2.89
N THR A 806 51.70 10.74 4.19
CA THR A 806 52.11 9.45 4.75
C THR A 806 50.97 8.82 5.51
N VAL A 807 50.74 7.51 5.34
CA VAL A 807 49.81 6.71 6.16
C VAL A 807 50.67 5.74 6.96
N SER A 808 50.65 5.81 8.30
CA SER A 808 51.53 5.03 9.20
C SER A 808 50.72 4.14 10.14
N GLU A 809 51.12 2.88 10.30
CA GLU A 809 50.35 1.88 11.07
C GLU A 809 50.83 1.71 12.52
N PHE A 810 49.88 1.52 13.44
CA PHE A 810 50.10 1.38 14.87
C PHE A 810 49.28 0.23 15.45
N ASN A 811 49.81 -0.42 16.49
CA ASN A 811 49.11 -1.50 17.20
C ASN A 811 48.12 -0.97 18.26
N ALA A 812 47.41 -1.88 18.93
CA ALA A 812 46.45 -1.56 20.00
C ALA A 812 47.06 -0.77 21.18
N ASN A 813 48.37 -0.89 21.43
CA ASN A 813 49.07 -0.17 22.50
C ASN A 813 49.53 1.22 22.04
N GLY A 814 49.33 1.56 20.77
CA GLY A 814 49.76 2.82 20.17
C GLY A 814 51.23 2.87 19.73
N ASP A 815 51.90 1.71 19.63
CA ASP A 815 53.27 1.61 19.13
C ASP A 815 53.29 1.61 17.59
N TYR A 816 54.24 2.32 16.98
CA TYR A 816 54.44 2.34 15.53
C TYR A 816 55.00 1.01 15.03
N LEU A 817 54.33 0.42 14.03
CA LEU A 817 54.65 -0.91 13.48
C LEU A 817 55.71 -0.90 12.37
N ALA A 818 56.27 0.26 12.04
CA ALA A 818 57.21 0.43 10.92
C ALA A 818 56.64 0.03 9.54
N LYS A 819 55.32 0.02 9.40
CA LYS A 819 54.60 -0.06 8.13
C LYS A 819 54.00 1.29 7.78
N TYR A 820 54.18 1.72 6.54
CA TYR A 820 53.64 2.97 6.06
C TYR A 820 53.59 3.04 4.53
N GLY A 821 52.72 3.92 4.03
CA GLY A 821 52.69 4.41 2.65
C GLY A 821 53.18 5.86 2.59
N ALA A 822 53.82 6.24 1.49
CA ALA A 822 54.27 7.61 1.24
C ALA A 822 53.96 8.02 -0.20
N PHE A 823 53.15 9.07 -0.36
CA PHE A 823 52.58 9.49 -1.62
C PHE A 823 52.90 10.96 -1.86
N ASP A 824 53.54 11.28 -2.99
CA ASP A 824 54.03 12.62 -3.31
C ASP A 824 53.19 13.27 -4.40
N PHE A 825 52.61 14.43 -4.08
CA PHE A 825 51.78 15.22 -4.98
C PHE A 825 52.42 16.56 -5.30
N ASP A 826 52.19 17.06 -6.51
CA ASP A 826 52.79 18.30 -7.02
C ASP A 826 51.69 19.31 -7.40
N PRO A 827 50.95 19.84 -6.41
CA PRO A 827 49.88 20.80 -6.68
C PRO A 827 50.45 22.10 -7.24
N ASP A 828 49.64 22.78 -8.07
CA ASP A 828 50.00 24.07 -8.66
C ASP A 828 49.80 25.23 -7.67
N GLN A 829 50.31 26.41 -8.01
CA GLN A 829 50.14 27.65 -7.28
C GLN A 829 48.86 28.42 -7.67
N SER A 830 48.27 28.16 -8.85
CA SER A 830 47.14 28.95 -9.35
C SER A 830 45.77 28.47 -8.87
N GLN A 831 45.63 27.17 -8.58
CA GLN A 831 44.37 26.54 -8.18
C GLN A 831 44.64 25.31 -7.29
N TYR A 832 43.63 24.90 -6.54
CA TYR A 832 43.67 23.65 -5.79
C TYR A 832 43.71 22.45 -6.74
N MET A 833 44.46 21.43 -6.32
CA MET A 833 44.52 20.12 -6.94
C MET A 833 44.01 19.10 -5.93
N GLN A 834 43.00 18.33 -6.34
CA GLN A 834 42.58 17.17 -5.59
C GLN A 834 43.63 16.07 -5.71
N CYS A 835 44.17 15.65 -4.57
CA CYS A 835 45.19 14.63 -4.43
C CYS A 835 44.56 13.38 -3.84
N ASN A 836 44.84 12.19 -4.38
CA ASN A 836 44.28 10.94 -3.88
C ASN A 836 45.30 9.78 -3.89
N CYS A 837 45.12 8.83 -2.98
CA CYS A 837 45.85 7.56 -2.96
C CYS A 837 45.06 6.46 -2.27
N GLU A 838 45.31 5.23 -2.69
CA GLU A 838 44.82 4.03 -2.00
C GLU A 838 45.89 3.48 -1.06
N TYR A 839 45.46 2.98 0.10
CA TYR A 839 46.33 2.34 1.09
C TYR A 839 45.68 1.09 1.70
N GLU A 840 46.34 -0.05 1.54
CA GLU A 840 45.94 -1.31 2.17
C GLU A 840 46.77 -1.56 3.43
N ILE A 841 46.11 -2.02 4.51
CA ILE A 841 46.78 -2.32 5.78
C ILE A 841 47.78 -3.47 5.61
N GLN A 842 49.03 -3.25 6.01
CA GLN A 842 50.15 -4.16 5.72
C GLN A 842 50.48 -5.12 6.87
N ASP A 843 50.06 -4.83 8.11
CA ASP A 843 50.35 -5.66 9.30
C ASP A 843 49.07 -6.18 9.98
N GLU A 844 49.06 -7.46 10.30
CA GLU A 844 47.93 -8.12 10.99
C GLU A 844 47.65 -7.57 12.39
N ASN A 845 48.63 -6.92 13.01
CA ASN A 845 48.50 -6.34 14.35
C ASN A 845 48.06 -4.87 14.34
N THR A 846 47.80 -4.30 13.17
CA THR A 846 47.38 -2.91 13.04
C THR A 846 45.99 -2.71 13.63
N LYS A 847 45.88 -1.68 14.45
CA LYS A 847 44.62 -1.21 15.05
C LYS A 847 44.35 0.26 14.84
N TYR A 848 45.39 1.03 14.50
CA TYR A 848 45.24 2.43 14.16
C TYR A 848 46.14 2.83 12.99
N ILE A 849 45.71 3.81 12.21
CA ILE A 849 46.55 4.53 11.26
C ILE A 849 46.66 6.02 11.61
N ASN A 850 47.79 6.62 11.26
CA ASN A 850 48.02 8.06 11.31
C ASN A 850 48.31 8.57 9.90
N ILE A 851 47.56 9.57 9.45
CA ILE A 851 47.89 10.34 8.24
C ILE A 851 48.74 11.55 8.61
N GLY A 852 49.71 11.90 7.76
CA GLY A 852 50.60 13.03 7.98
C GLY A 852 51.07 13.70 6.71
N PHE A 853 50.95 15.03 6.65
CA PHE A 853 51.37 15.86 5.52
C PHE A 853 52.75 16.47 5.78
N ARG A 854 53.65 16.43 4.78
CA ARG A 854 55.01 16.96 4.87
C ARG A 854 55.46 17.61 3.57
N VAL A 855 56.27 18.66 3.67
CA VAL A 855 56.94 19.25 2.50
C VAL A 855 58.26 18.52 2.18
N VAL A 856 58.39 18.04 0.93
CA VAL A 856 59.57 17.33 0.43
C VAL A 856 60.05 17.91 -0.90
N ASN A 857 61.32 17.69 -1.25
CA ASN A 857 61.85 18.01 -2.58
C ASN A 857 61.57 16.86 -3.56
N TYR A 858 61.93 17.03 -4.84
CA TYR A 858 61.74 16.00 -5.88
C TYR A 858 62.54 14.71 -5.66
N ASN A 859 63.50 14.71 -4.73
CA ASN A 859 64.23 13.50 -4.30
C ASN A 859 63.58 12.85 -3.05
N GLY A 860 62.44 13.37 -2.59
CA GLY A 860 61.71 12.87 -1.43
C GLY A 860 62.30 13.24 -0.07
N ALA A 861 63.29 14.14 -0.02
CA ALA A 861 63.87 14.63 1.22
C ALA A 861 63.10 15.86 1.74
N LYS A 862 62.89 15.92 3.05
CA LYS A 862 62.19 17.03 3.73
C LYS A 862 62.89 18.37 3.44
N THR A 863 62.11 19.39 3.13
CA THR A 863 62.63 20.70 2.68
C THR A 863 61.68 21.84 3.08
N ALA A 864 62.13 23.08 2.92
CA ALA A 864 61.31 24.28 3.07
C ALA A 864 60.34 24.44 1.89
N GLY A 865 59.13 24.93 2.15
CA GLY A 865 58.06 25.18 1.18
C GLY A 865 56.71 25.40 1.87
N SER A 866 55.73 25.87 1.12
CA SER A 866 54.45 26.34 1.67
C SER A 866 53.25 25.81 0.90
N TYR A 867 52.29 25.19 1.60
CA TYR A 867 51.12 24.54 1.01
C TYR A 867 49.85 24.87 1.80
N LEU A 868 48.76 25.05 1.07
CA LEU A 868 47.41 24.99 1.60
C LEU A 868 46.91 23.54 1.52
N ILE A 869 46.23 23.08 2.55
CA ILE A 869 45.64 21.74 2.66
C ILE A 869 44.21 21.89 3.16
N ASP A 870 43.28 21.23 2.50
CA ASP A 870 41.85 21.32 2.77
C ASP A 870 41.13 20.03 2.37
N SER A 871 39.85 19.89 2.72
CA SER A 871 38.94 18.80 2.30
C SER A 871 39.55 17.40 2.46
N VAL A 872 40.18 17.11 3.60
CA VAL A 872 40.87 15.83 3.79
C VAL A 872 39.86 14.71 4.03
N SER A 873 39.85 13.67 3.20
CA SER A 873 38.99 12.51 3.34
C SER A 873 39.77 11.23 3.54
N ILE A 874 39.29 10.37 4.45
CA ILE A 874 39.66 8.95 4.52
C ILE A 874 38.37 8.15 4.49
N THR A 875 38.21 7.31 3.47
CA THR A 875 37.09 6.37 3.35
C THR A 875 37.64 4.95 3.27
N ASP A 876 36.88 3.98 3.75
CA ASP A 876 37.20 2.56 3.64
C ASP A 876 36.81 2.08 2.23
N SER A 877 37.79 1.66 1.43
CA SER A 877 37.62 1.24 0.03
C SER A 877 36.86 -0.09 -0.08
N ASP A 878 36.73 -0.86 1.01
CA ASP A 878 35.88 -2.06 1.06
C ASP A 878 34.43 -1.73 1.46
N LEU A 879 34.16 -0.52 1.96
CA LEU A 879 32.82 -0.03 2.33
C LEU A 879 32.10 0.73 1.20
N ASP A 880 32.67 0.80 -0.01
CA ASP A 880 32.04 1.38 -1.22
C ASP A 880 30.66 0.75 -1.55
N ASN A 881 30.28 -0.36 -0.89
CA ASN A 881 28.98 -1.02 -1.02
C ASN A 881 28.09 -1.04 0.25
N SER A 882 28.51 -0.46 1.38
CA SER A 882 27.69 -0.48 2.61
C SER A 882 26.81 0.77 2.71
N CYS A 883 25.63 0.71 2.09
CA CYS A 883 24.58 1.69 2.31
C CYS A 883 23.56 1.15 3.34
N LEU A 884 23.07 2.04 4.20
CA LEU A 884 22.00 1.71 5.13
C LEU A 884 20.69 2.24 4.55
N ALA A 885 19.92 1.33 3.97
CA ALA A 885 18.60 1.63 3.42
C ALA A 885 17.61 1.93 4.54
N PHE A 886 16.70 2.89 4.35
CA PHE A 886 15.71 3.25 5.35
C PHE A 886 14.76 2.07 5.62
N SER A 887 14.55 1.18 4.64
CA SER A 887 13.87 -0.10 4.87
C SER A 887 14.53 -0.99 5.92
N SER A 888 15.86 -0.94 6.08
CA SER A 888 16.57 -1.63 7.16
C SER A 888 16.26 -1.06 8.56
N TYR A 889 15.78 0.19 8.59
CA TYR A 889 15.25 0.86 9.79
C TYR A 889 13.74 0.72 9.95
N ASN A 890 13.13 -0.26 9.26
CA ASN A 890 11.70 -0.57 9.31
C ASN A 890 10.78 0.46 8.64
N ASN A 891 11.29 1.17 7.62
CA ASN A 891 10.44 1.94 6.71
C ASN A 891 9.94 1.06 5.56
N LEU A 892 8.83 1.45 4.95
CA LEU A 892 8.42 0.86 3.69
C LEU A 892 9.06 1.60 2.52
N PRO A 893 9.79 0.90 1.64
CA PRO A 893 10.23 1.51 0.38
C PRO A 893 9.00 1.82 -0.47
N TRP A 894 9.10 2.86 -1.30
CA TRP A 894 8.12 3.10 -2.34
C TRP A 894 8.12 1.91 -3.30
N LYS A 895 6.94 1.54 -3.78
CA LYS A 895 6.78 0.49 -4.76
C LYS A 895 5.63 0.85 -5.69
N THR A 896 5.87 0.77 -6.98
CA THR A 896 4.82 0.68 -8.00
C THR A 896 5.12 -0.48 -8.96
N THR A 897 4.09 -0.97 -9.63
CA THR A 897 4.22 -1.98 -10.69
C THR A 897 4.09 -1.27 -12.04
N LEU A 898 5.00 -1.59 -12.95
CA LEU A 898 5.12 -1.01 -14.28
C LEU A 898 4.79 -2.08 -15.32
N GLN A 899 4.07 -1.68 -16.36
CA GLN A 899 3.94 -2.46 -17.58
C GLN A 899 4.94 -1.94 -18.62
N VAL A 900 5.88 -2.77 -19.03
CA VAL A 900 6.88 -2.44 -20.05
C VAL A 900 6.51 -3.15 -21.35
N VAL A 901 6.37 -2.39 -22.44
CA VAL A 901 5.92 -2.87 -23.77
C VAL A 901 6.75 -2.26 -24.89
N ASP A 902 6.75 -2.83 -26.10
CA ASP A 902 7.45 -2.24 -27.25
C ASP A 902 6.70 -1.01 -27.80
N ASP A 903 5.38 -0.95 -27.63
CA ASP A 903 4.52 0.16 -28.05
C ASP A 903 3.47 0.45 -26.97
N VAL A 904 3.55 1.63 -26.34
CA VAL A 904 2.61 2.03 -25.27
C VAL A 904 1.17 2.18 -25.77
N TYR A 905 0.95 2.40 -27.07
CA TYR A 905 -0.38 2.48 -27.66
C TYR A 905 -1.01 1.10 -27.92
N SER A 906 -0.29 0.01 -27.62
CA SER A 906 -0.82 -1.36 -27.69
C SER A 906 -1.54 -1.81 -26.41
N VAL A 907 -1.41 -1.05 -25.33
CA VAL A 907 -2.04 -1.37 -24.04
C VAL A 907 -3.44 -0.74 -24.01
N ASP A 908 -4.44 -1.60 -23.85
CA ASP A 908 -5.85 -1.28 -23.70
C ASP A 908 -6.38 -2.17 -22.56
N THR A 909 -6.41 -1.61 -21.35
CA THR A 909 -6.66 -2.31 -20.09
C THR A 909 -8.11 -2.76 -19.97
N ASP A 910 -9.05 -2.00 -20.50
CA ASP A 910 -10.48 -2.30 -20.43
C ASP A 910 -11.06 -2.91 -21.72
N ASN A 911 -10.22 -3.01 -22.75
CA ASN A 911 -10.49 -3.60 -24.05
C ASN A 911 -11.66 -2.90 -24.76
N ASP A 912 -11.76 -1.58 -24.64
CA ASP A 912 -12.76 -0.76 -25.34
C ASP A 912 -12.34 -0.33 -26.76
N GLY A 913 -11.09 -0.62 -27.14
CA GLY A 913 -10.50 -0.31 -28.44
C GLY A 913 -9.71 1.00 -28.47
N ILE A 914 -9.56 1.68 -27.34
CA ILE A 914 -8.74 2.88 -27.17
C ILE A 914 -7.59 2.53 -26.23
N SER A 915 -6.36 2.92 -26.57
CA SER A 915 -5.22 2.63 -25.70
C SER A 915 -5.23 3.51 -24.45
N ASP A 916 -4.77 2.97 -23.32
CA ASP A 916 -4.69 3.65 -22.02
C ASP A 916 -4.03 5.03 -22.10
N VAL A 917 -2.96 5.16 -22.89
CA VAL A 917 -2.25 6.44 -23.07
C VAL A 917 -3.15 7.50 -23.70
N VAL A 918 -3.90 7.14 -24.75
CA VAL A 918 -4.81 8.04 -25.45
C VAL A 918 -5.98 8.43 -24.55
N GLU A 919 -6.51 7.48 -23.78
CA GLU A 919 -7.57 7.75 -22.81
C GLU A 919 -7.13 8.79 -21.78
N LEU A 920 -5.95 8.59 -21.18
CA LEU A 920 -5.38 9.51 -20.21
C LEU A 920 -5.12 10.90 -20.82
N GLU A 921 -4.61 10.99 -22.06
CA GLU A 921 -4.42 12.26 -22.78
C GLU A 921 -5.73 13.03 -23.02
N HIS A 922 -6.84 12.32 -23.14
CA HIS A 922 -8.17 12.89 -23.32
C HIS A 922 -9.00 13.01 -22.03
N GLY A 923 -8.42 12.63 -20.88
CA GLY A 923 -9.07 12.71 -19.58
C GLY A 923 -10.22 11.71 -19.40
N LEU A 924 -10.15 10.61 -20.14
CA LEU A 924 -10.92 9.37 -19.95
C LEU A 924 -10.23 8.50 -18.87
N LEU A 925 -10.85 7.39 -18.52
CA LEU A 925 -10.44 6.47 -17.47
C LEU A 925 -10.05 5.15 -18.12
N SER A 926 -8.75 4.87 -18.16
CA SER A 926 -8.19 3.68 -18.83
C SER A 926 -8.57 2.32 -18.25
N TRP A 927 -9.54 2.29 -17.36
CA TRP A 927 -10.04 1.11 -16.70
C TRP A 927 -11.57 1.03 -16.80
N TYR A 928 -12.21 1.96 -17.52
CA TYR A 928 -13.66 2.07 -17.65
C TYR A 928 -14.11 1.84 -19.10
N PRO A 929 -14.62 0.65 -19.46
CA PRO A 929 -14.79 0.20 -20.86
C PRO A 929 -15.87 0.92 -21.70
N GLN A 930 -16.43 2.02 -21.21
CA GLN A 930 -17.59 2.71 -21.79
C GLN A 930 -17.54 4.23 -21.61
N ASP A 931 -16.38 4.82 -21.32
CA ASP A 931 -16.25 6.27 -21.22
C ASP A 931 -15.68 6.91 -22.51
N GLY A 932 -15.17 6.08 -23.44
CA GLY A 932 -14.61 6.48 -24.73
C GLY A 932 -15.38 6.07 -25.99
N VAL A 933 -16.59 5.49 -25.90
CA VAL A 933 -17.24 4.74 -27.01
C VAL A 933 -17.09 5.37 -28.41
N CYS A 934 -16.41 4.63 -29.28
CA CYS A 934 -16.42 4.81 -30.72
C CYS A 934 -17.85 4.68 -31.26
N GLY A 935 -18.53 5.81 -31.47
CA GLY A 935 -19.89 5.85 -32.04
C GLY A 935 -20.74 7.08 -31.68
N ASP A 936 -20.45 7.77 -30.57
CA ASP A 936 -21.20 8.98 -30.17
C ASP A 936 -20.43 10.28 -30.45
N VAL A 937 -19.21 10.19 -30.99
CA VAL A 937 -18.42 11.33 -31.50
C VAL A 937 -18.89 11.79 -32.88
N GLY A 938 -20.20 11.78 -33.15
CA GLY A 938 -20.84 12.51 -34.26
C GLY A 938 -20.42 12.18 -35.70
N TYR A 939 -19.45 11.31 -35.95
CA TYR A 939 -19.01 10.94 -37.29
C TYR A 939 -18.51 9.49 -37.30
N LEU A 940 -19.34 8.62 -37.87
CA LEU A 940 -19.12 7.20 -38.19
C LEU A 940 -19.41 6.22 -37.04
N GLN A 941 -20.39 5.34 -37.29
CA GLN A 941 -20.59 4.11 -36.50
C GLN A 941 -19.33 3.27 -36.63
N ALA A 942 -18.91 2.60 -35.55
CA ALA A 942 -17.99 1.48 -35.62
C ALA A 942 -18.43 0.52 -36.74
N ASP A 943 -17.69 0.46 -37.85
CA ASP A 943 -17.96 -0.47 -38.93
C ASP A 943 -17.18 -1.77 -38.69
N THR A 944 -17.86 -2.87 -38.97
CA THR A 944 -17.35 -4.24 -39.04
C THR A 944 -16.45 -4.52 -40.26
N SER A 945 -15.82 -3.49 -40.86
CA SER A 945 -15.22 -3.58 -42.20
C SER A 945 -13.74 -3.96 -42.23
N GLY A 946 -13.04 -4.07 -41.10
CA GLY A 946 -11.69 -4.65 -41.07
C GLY A 946 -11.69 -6.07 -41.65
N ASP A 947 -10.65 -6.45 -42.40
CA ASP A 947 -10.49 -7.76 -43.08
C ASP A 947 -10.61 -8.99 -42.13
N ALA A 948 -10.71 -8.75 -40.80
CA ALA A 948 -10.89 -9.75 -39.75
C ALA A 948 -12.19 -9.63 -38.91
N GLY A 949 -13.07 -8.65 -39.18
CA GLY A 949 -14.34 -8.50 -38.42
C GLY A 949 -14.18 -8.06 -36.97
N VAL A 950 -13.08 -7.37 -36.63
CA VAL A 950 -12.87 -6.74 -35.33
C VAL A 950 -13.21 -5.25 -35.47
N PRO A 951 -14.02 -4.65 -34.59
CA PRO A 951 -14.21 -3.20 -34.55
C PRO A 951 -12.88 -2.49 -34.30
N ASP A 952 -12.56 -1.44 -35.05
CA ASP A 952 -11.44 -0.54 -34.74
C ASP A 952 -11.93 0.92 -34.60
N CYS A 953 -11.17 1.70 -33.83
CA CYS A 953 -11.48 3.10 -33.49
C CYS A 953 -10.79 4.11 -34.44
N TYR A 954 -10.16 3.62 -35.51
CA TYR A 954 -9.37 4.43 -36.43
C TYR A 954 -10.08 4.57 -37.76
N VAL A 955 -10.11 5.79 -38.31
CA VAL A 955 -10.57 6.01 -39.69
C VAL A 955 -9.56 5.38 -40.64
N ASP A 956 -9.89 4.21 -41.18
CA ASP A 956 -9.02 3.51 -42.12
C ASP A 956 -9.34 3.89 -43.59
N VAL A 957 -8.60 3.29 -44.52
CA VAL A 957 -8.82 3.52 -45.96
C VAL A 957 -10.20 3.06 -46.42
N ASN A 958 -10.78 2.04 -45.79
CA ASN A 958 -12.08 1.48 -46.11
C ASN A 958 -13.21 2.37 -45.61
N ASP A 959 -13.09 2.97 -44.43
CA ASP A 959 -14.05 3.95 -43.89
C ASP A 959 -14.18 5.18 -44.79
N LEU A 960 -13.06 5.70 -45.28
CA LEU A 960 -13.06 6.83 -46.22
C LEU A 960 -13.58 6.44 -47.60
N ILE A 961 -13.37 5.18 -48.03
CA ILE A 961 -13.95 4.64 -49.27
C ILE A 961 -15.47 4.55 -49.14
N ASP A 962 -16.00 4.12 -47.99
CA ASP A 962 -17.43 4.04 -47.76
C ASP A 962 -18.08 5.41 -47.57
N LEU A 963 -17.45 6.33 -46.85
CA LEU A 963 -17.90 7.72 -46.79
C LEU A 963 -17.92 8.38 -48.19
N ALA A 964 -16.89 8.12 -49.00
CA ALA A 964 -16.80 8.58 -50.38
C ALA A 964 -17.86 7.90 -51.28
N SER A 965 -18.16 6.62 -51.07
CA SER A 965 -19.17 5.88 -51.83
C SER A 965 -20.58 6.40 -51.55
N MET A 966 -20.86 6.81 -50.30
CA MET A 966 -22.10 7.44 -49.88
C MET A 966 -22.28 8.85 -50.45
N TRP A 967 -21.19 9.63 -50.59
CA TRP A 967 -21.24 11.03 -51.05
C TRP A 967 -21.11 11.23 -52.56
N LEU A 968 -20.39 10.35 -53.26
CA LEU A 968 -19.96 10.57 -54.65
C LEU A 968 -20.73 9.76 -55.69
N THR A 969 -21.91 9.21 -55.34
CA THR A 969 -22.76 8.45 -56.27
C THR A 969 -22.91 9.15 -57.63
N GLY A 970 -22.14 8.68 -58.62
CA GLY A 970 -22.23 9.10 -60.02
C GLY A 970 -21.30 10.21 -60.51
N SER A 971 -20.23 10.60 -59.81
CA SER A 971 -19.26 11.58 -60.36
C SER A 971 -17.88 10.99 -60.67
N ALA A 972 -17.28 11.40 -61.78
CA ALA A 972 -16.00 10.93 -62.32
C ALA A 972 -14.75 11.28 -61.46
N GLY A 973 -14.94 11.76 -60.23
CA GLY A 973 -13.87 12.12 -59.29
C GLY A 973 -13.69 11.13 -58.13
N TYR A 974 -14.43 10.02 -58.12
CA TYR A 974 -14.32 8.98 -57.09
C TYR A 974 -12.90 8.42 -57.02
N ASP A 975 -12.32 8.01 -58.16
CA ASP A 975 -10.97 7.42 -58.20
C ASP A 975 -9.88 8.41 -57.77
N ASP A 976 -10.00 9.70 -58.15
CA ASP A 976 -9.02 10.73 -57.79
C ASP A 976 -9.06 11.05 -56.28
N PHE A 977 -10.24 11.00 -55.65
CA PHE A 977 -10.38 11.22 -54.20
C PHE A 977 -9.83 10.04 -53.40
N THR A 978 -10.12 8.81 -53.83
CA THR A 978 -9.60 7.58 -53.19
C THR A 978 -8.07 7.51 -53.27
N VAL A 979 -7.47 7.93 -54.38
CA VAL A 979 -6.00 8.00 -54.51
C VAL A 979 -5.39 9.08 -53.62
N LEU A 980 -6.00 10.28 -53.55
CA LEU A 980 -5.55 11.36 -52.66
C LEU A 980 -5.71 11.02 -51.18
N ALA A 981 -6.80 10.36 -50.78
CA ALA A 981 -7.05 9.92 -49.41
C ALA A 981 -6.06 8.82 -49.00
N ARG A 982 -5.80 7.83 -49.87
CA ARG A 982 -4.76 6.83 -49.67
C ARG A 982 -3.38 7.46 -49.53
N GLN A 983 -3.03 8.45 -50.36
CA GLN A 983 -1.76 9.15 -50.26
C GLN A 983 -1.65 10.00 -48.99
N TRP A 984 -2.73 10.63 -48.52
CA TRP A 984 -2.73 11.44 -47.30
C TRP A 984 -2.63 10.58 -46.03
N LEU A 985 -3.35 9.46 -45.95
CA LEU A 985 -3.25 8.48 -44.87
C LEU A 985 -1.86 7.84 -44.84
N TRP A 986 -1.33 7.38 -45.98
CA TRP A 986 0.03 6.81 -46.02
C TRP A 986 1.12 7.82 -45.58
N CYS A 987 0.90 9.13 -45.77
CA CYS A 987 1.83 10.17 -45.31
C CYS A 987 1.63 10.63 -43.86
N ASN A 988 0.53 10.24 -43.20
CA ASN A 988 0.23 10.61 -41.80
C ASN A 988 -0.01 9.40 -40.90
N ASP A 989 0.12 8.19 -41.44
CA ASP A 989 0.19 6.95 -40.70
C ASP A 989 1.47 6.97 -39.85
N PRO A 990 1.37 6.94 -38.50
CA PRO A 990 2.52 6.90 -37.61
C PRO A 990 3.43 5.69 -37.87
N GLN A 991 2.90 4.62 -38.50
CA GLN A 991 3.61 3.38 -38.79
C GLN A 991 4.41 3.40 -40.11
N ALA A 992 4.26 4.43 -40.97
CA ALA A 992 4.86 4.46 -42.31
C ALA A 992 5.96 5.53 -42.46
N ILE A 993 7.12 5.31 -41.83
CA ILE A 993 8.33 6.14 -42.04
C ILE A 993 9.03 5.70 -43.32
N GLU A 994 8.61 6.22 -44.48
CA GLU A 994 9.45 6.44 -45.69
C GLU A 994 8.57 6.88 -46.88
N CYS A 995 8.41 8.18 -47.13
CA CYS A 995 7.74 8.62 -48.37
C CYS A 995 8.19 10.02 -48.83
N TRP A 996 9.33 10.11 -49.52
CA TRP A 996 9.57 10.99 -50.69
C TRP A 996 10.82 10.49 -51.44
N GLN A 997 10.73 9.37 -52.17
CA GLN A 997 11.66 9.02 -53.26
C GLN A 997 10.93 8.34 -54.44
N ASN A 998 10.07 9.10 -55.12
CA ASN A 998 10.02 9.32 -56.58
C ASN A 998 8.63 9.81 -57.03
#